data_AF-A0A915NJQ7-F1
#
_entry.id   AF-A0A915NJQ7-F1
#
_cell.length_a   1.000
_cell.length_b   1.000
_cell.length_c   1.000
_cell.angle_alpha   90.00
_cell.angle_beta   90.00
_cell.angle_gamma   90.00
#
_symmetry.space_group_name_H-M   'P 1'
#
loop_
_entity.id
_entity.type
_entity.pdbx_description
1 polymer ?
#
loop_
_entity_poly.entity_id
_entity_poly.type
_entity_poly.pdbx_seq_one_letter_code
_entity_poly.pdbx_strand_id
1 'polypeptide(L)'
;MSSKNSQSSSSRRRERERRADRSKSPRRSKKDGRRKHDDSSSKNEIQKGIEKAKNRLKSSLNEAIDSGSSLEYSQGIRLRQEKQDASEILDSVSRHAAIERIEEPGFKPCSFKSDADSARMSSTTTKSSENTTNLFTSSSTTHHDRAMFGPLWASKQIAEKSKNKKEVVKKRDKDENKEENKKEEATVLASRFPLAHEKLSEDPEARNQRWLELFRERRRMAIEGIFYSRYTISAIEILMIYRRLFSFLIQNVRHYSLESSNNYKNVRVRFAPSPTGQLHLGSLRTALFNYLFAKKYGGSFLLRIEDTDRDRLFENVLSYFGLNLDEGPSIDGNFGPYVQSERCQIYKNEVERLIEENKAYKCFCSVERLDILRRKALNEKKIPRYDRHCRNLSKEEVVAREKNGEIPVVRFKYDAGEMSFKDIVFGVYSTSWDEVDFIILKRDGFPTYHFANVVDDHYMEISDVIRGSEWLLSTPKHLKLYEAFNWKEPRFTHLPLITEDGKNKLSKRKSHAFVSYYTNLGYLPLAVLNFLLRNGSGIKEYNLHKLYTIDEMITNFDQNLIGRSTFMLDLKELDRYGRMAFQASDFEKDLLPCIKKQFSLLPETTKTSINPQLLTSSYFNKVISFLHLNEEKFCKMSDITTGDFKFFFMTPNSSEKIVKYFQDDDIKKVLKILKKLLEYSKLDRNKINYEQIKLLAKEEKEDFSAGKITTLFRLAIIDNISGPPIHELVKFFGTEEISTRLEKMVVNLEGYLNNYDDVKKKKCEAA
;
A
#
# COMPACT_ATOMS: atom_id res chain seq x y z
N MET A 1 51.49 -3.36 40.80
CA MET A 1 50.33 -3.45 41.72
C MET A 1 49.23 -4.19 40.96
N SER A 2 49.11 -5.50 41.19
CA SER A 2 48.03 -6.13 41.96
C SER A 2 46.67 -5.97 41.26
N SER A 3 45.95 -7.00 40.81
CA SER A 3 46.02 -8.44 41.09
C SER A 3 45.15 -9.21 40.09
N LYS A 4 45.68 -10.35 39.60
CA LYS A 4 45.18 -11.74 39.77
C LYS A 4 43.98 -12.11 38.87
N ASN A 5 44.20 -12.91 37.83
CA ASN A 5 44.38 -14.38 37.81
C ASN A 5 43.02 -15.10 37.76
N SER A 6 42.80 -16.19 37.02
CA SER A 6 43.59 -16.96 36.05
C SER A 6 42.76 -18.22 35.72
N GLN A 7 42.79 -18.65 34.45
CA GLN A 7 43.09 -20.04 34.02
C GLN A 7 42.19 -21.21 34.51
N SER A 8 41.97 -22.31 33.78
CA SER A 8 42.29 -22.74 32.42
C SER A 8 41.84 -24.22 32.25
N SER A 9 41.78 -24.68 30.99
CA SER A 9 42.16 -26.02 30.48
C SER A 9 41.30 -27.22 30.92
N SER A 10 40.61 -27.94 30.04
CA SER A 10 41.03 -28.81 28.91
C SER A 10 41.53 -30.21 29.32
N SER A 11 41.03 -31.24 28.60
CA SER A 11 41.48 -32.65 28.46
C SER A 11 40.24 -33.57 28.44
N ARG A 12 40.07 -34.66 27.68
CA ARG A 12 40.81 -35.53 26.73
C ARG A 12 39.69 -36.32 25.99
N ARG A 13 39.56 -36.34 24.66
CA ARG A 13 40.14 -37.25 23.64
C ARG A 13 40.04 -38.78 23.90
N ARG A 14 39.51 -39.48 22.87
CA ARG A 14 39.53 -40.93 22.51
C ARG A 14 38.35 -41.75 23.08
N GLU A 15 37.72 -42.72 22.39
CA GLU A 15 38.23 -43.69 21.39
C GLU A 15 37.07 -44.41 20.62
N ARG A 16 37.24 -44.57 19.30
CA ARG A 16 36.97 -45.72 18.38
C ARG A 16 35.82 -46.75 18.55
N GLU A 17 35.13 -46.94 17.41
CA GLU A 17 34.90 -48.19 16.63
C GLU A 17 33.96 -49.34 17.09
N ARG A 18 33.20 -49.82 16.07
CA ARG A 18 32.77 -51.21 15.72
C ARG A 18 31.35 -51.69 16.05
N ARG A 19 30.58 -51.79 14.95
CA ARG A 19 29.85 -52.96 14.37
C ARG A 19 28.97 -53.84 15.27
N ALA A 20 27.69 -53.93 14.82
CA ALA A 20 26.86 -55.13 14.59
C ALA A 20 26.66 -56.10 15.77
N ASP A 21 25.46 -56.62 16.09
CA ASP A 21 24.63 -57.46 15.24
C ASP A 21 23.41 -57.97 16.05
N ARG A 22 22.35 -58.32 15.32
CA ARG A 22 21.32 -59.37 15.57
C ARG A 22 20.49 -59.45 16.88
N SER A 23 19.21 -59.11 16.69
CA SER A 23 18.01 -59.97 16.86
C SER A 23 17.99 -61.06 17.95
N LYS A 24 16.92 -61.05 18.77
CA LYS A 24 16.00 -62.19 18.99
C LYS A 24 14.87 -61.84 19.97
N SER A 25 13.63 -61.96 19.52
CA SER A 25 12.43 -62.17 20.36
C SER A 25 12.42 -63.64 20.84
N PRO A 26 11.70 -64.02 21.92
CA PRO A 26 10.24 -64.22 21.83
C PRO A 26 9.41 -63.95 23.10
N ARG A 27 8.11 -63.77 22.88
CA ARG A 27 6.97 -63.72 23.85
C ARG A 27 6.91 -65.01 24.69
N ARG A 28 6.28 -65.09 25.88
CA ARG A 28 4.88 -64.76 26.20
C ARG A 28 4.63 -65.03 27.70
N SER A 29 3.91 -64.17 28.42
CA SER A 29 3.16 -64.55 29.63
C SER A 29 1.79 -63.85 29.64
N LYS A 30 0.76 -64.60 30.04
CA LYS A 30 -0.64 -64.20 30.19
C LYS A 30 -1.02 -64.29 31.68
N LYS A 31 -1.79 -63.31 32.17
CA LYS A 31 -2.86 -63.34 33.21
C LYS A 31 -3.07 -61.89 33.71
N ASP A 32 -4.05 -61.15 33.19
CA ASP A 32 -5.47 -60.99 33.63
C ASP A 32 -5.62 -60.52 35.10
N GLY A 33 -6.29 -59.41 35.46
CA GLY A 33 -7.02 -58.42 34.67
C GLY A 33 -7.55 -57.22 35.49
N ARG A 34 -7.80 -56.09 34.79
CA ARG A 34 -8.75 -55.01 35.10
C ARG A 34 -9.10 -54.32 33.77
N ARG A 35 -10.37 -54.38 33.35
CA ARG A 35 -10.88 -53.95 32.02
C ARG A 35 -10.83 -52.42 31.86
N LYS A 36 -10.20 -51.94 30.78
CA LYS A 36 -10.50 -50.66 30.11
C LYS A 36 -11.30 -51.00 28.85
N HIS A 37 -12.41 -50.31 28.59
CA HIS A 37 -13.15 -50.41 27.33
C HIS A 37 -12.55 -49.43 26.31
N ASP A 38 -12.31 -49.95 25.10
CA ASP A 38 -11.67 -49.29 23.95
C ASP A 38 -12.59 -48.27 23.26
N ASP A 39 -12.01 -47.10 22.94
CA ASP A 39 -12.63 -45.94 22.29
C ASP A 39 -12.36 -45.90 20.76
N SER A 40 -11.92 -47.03 20.18
CA SER A 40 -11.49 -47.13 18.77
C SER A 40 -12.58 -47.69 17.82
N SER A 41 -13.63 -48.31 18.38
CA SER A 41 -14.76 -48.84 17.61
C SER A 41 -15.72 -47.74 17.12
N SER A 42 -15.93 -46.69 17.92
CA SER A 42 -16.91 -45.63 17.62
C SER A 42 -16.46 -44.70 16.47
N LYS A 43 -15.15 -44.41 16.37
CA LYS A 43 -14.60 -43.52 15.34
C LYS A 43 -14.71 -44.11 13.93
N ASN A 44 -14.54 -45.42 13.79
CA ASN A 44 -14.65 -46.11 12.49
C ASN A 44 -16.10 -46.21 11.99
N GLU A 45 -17.09 -46.28 12.88
CA GLU A 45 -18.51 -46.24 12.50
C GLU A 45 -18.96 -44.85 12.07
N ILE A 46 -18.49 -43.81 12.77
CA ILE A 46 -18.77 -42.41 12.42
C ILE A 46 -18.20 -42.09 11.03
N GLN A 47 -16.98 -42.55 10.73
CA GLN A 47 -16.33 -42.29 9.45
C GLN A 47 -17.02 -43.01 8.28
N LYS A 48 -17.52 -44.23 8.50
CA LYS A 48 -18.39 -44.93 7.53
C LYS A 48 -19.74 -44.21 7.31
N GLY A 49 -20.31 -43.62 8.36
CA GLY A 49 -21.53 -42.82 8.27
C GLY A 49 -21.35 -41.56 7.41
N ILE A 50 -20.22 -40.87 7.57
CA ILE A 50 -19.86 -39.67 6.81
C ILE A 50 -19.69 -39.99 5.32
N GLU A 51 -19.00 -41.08 4.98
CA GLU A 51 -18.78 -41.48 3.59
C GLU A 51 -20.09 -41.85 2.88
N LYS A 52 -21.00 -42.51 3.60
CA LYS A 52 -22.34 -42.88 3.08
C LYS A 52 -23.23 -41.64 2.87
N ALA A 53 -23.10 -40.62 3.72
CA ALA A 53 -23.80 -39.35 3.56
C ALA A 53 -23.27 -38.54 2.36
N LYS A 54 -21.95 -38.51 2.16
CA LYS A 54 -21.34 -37.86 0.98
C LYS A 54 -21.80 -38.47 -0.34
N ASN A 55 -21.89 -39.80 -0.41
CA ASN A 55 -22.33 -40.48 -1.63
C ASN A 55 -23.81 -40.24 -1.94
N ARG A 56 -24.68 -40.14 -0.92
CA ARG A 56 -26.09 -39.74 -1.09
C ARG A 56 -26.24 -38.30 -1.57
N LEU A 57 -25.47 -37.37 -1.00
CA LEU A 57 -25.45 -35.98 -1.45
C LEU A 57 -25.00 -35.85 -2.90
N LYS A 58 -24.03 -36.67 -3.34
CA LYS A 58 -23.53 -36.65 -4.71
C LYS A 58 -24.56 -37.19 -5.71
N SER A 59 -25.34 -38.22 -5.35
CA SER A 59 -26.40 -38.72 -6.24
C SER A 59 -27.58 -37.75 -6.33
N SER A 60 -28.00 -37.15 -5.21
CA SER A 60 -29.07 -36.14 -5.21
C SER A 60 -28.68 -34.84 -5.91
N LEU A 61 -27.39 -34.49 -5.94
CA LEU A 61 -26.88 -33.34 -6.68
C LEU A 61 -26.94 -33.60 -8.20
N ASN A 62 -26.62 -34.81 -8.64
CA ASN A 62 -26.71 -35.17 -10.06
C ASN A 62 -28.16 -35.23 -10.52
N GLU A 63 -29.08 -35.78 -9.72
CA GLU A 63 -30.52 -35.77 -10.02
C GLU A 63 -31.11 -34.34 -10.08
N ALA A 64 -30.61 -33.41 -9.26
CA ALA A 64 -31.05 -32.02 -9.27
C ALA A 64 -30.49 -31.19 -10.44
N ILE A 65 -29.37 -31.62 -11.03
CA ILE A 65 -28.79 -31.01 -12.23
C ILE A 65 -29.60 -31.41 -13.47
N ASP A 66 -30.11 -32.64 -13.51
CA ASP A 66 -30.89 -33.15 -14.64
C ASP A 66 -32.33 -32.60 -14.72
N SER A 67 -32.88 -32.04 -13.63
CA SER A 67 -34.31 -31.67 -13.54
C SER A 67 -34.60 -30.15 -13.55
N GLY A 68 -33.68 -29.30 -13.98
CA GLY A 68 -33.76 -27.84 -13.78
C GLY A 68 -34.05 -26.98 -15.01
N SER A 69 -35.24 -27.06 -15.60
CA SER A 69 -35.76 -26.03 -16.51
C SER A 69 -37.17 -25.56 -16.09
N SER A 70 -37.36 -24.24 -16.11
CA SER A 70 -38.59 -23.46 -15.88
C SER A 70 -39.08 -23.31 -14.42
N LEU A 71 -39.05 -22.07 -13.89
CA LEU A 71 -40.22 -21.20 -13.65
C LEU A 71 -39.91 -20.09 -12.64
N GLU A 72 -40.22 -18.86 -13.04
CA GLU A 72 -40.27 -17.66 -12.22
C GLU A 72 -41.61 -17.49 -11.49
N TYR A 73 -41.57 -16.64 -10.47
CA TYR A 73 -42.55 -15.60 -10.09
C TYR A 73 -43.30 -15.74 -8.74
N SER A 74 -43.23 -14.61 -8.02
CA SER A 74 -43.97 -14.20 -6.81
C SER A 74 -43.52 -14.75 -5.45
N GLN A 75 -42.99 -13.86 -4.59
CA GLN A 75 -43.71 -13.34 -3.42
C GLN A 75 -42.75 -12.53 -2.52
N GLY A 76 -42.64 -11.23 -2.83
CA GLY A 76 -42.29 -10.23 -1.84
C GLY A 76 -43.50 -10.02 -0.93
N ILE A 77 -43.34 -10.35 0.36
CA ILE A 77 -44.08 -9.85 1.55
C ILE A 77 -43.58 -10.60 2.81
N ARG A 78 -42.91 -11.76 2.68
CA ARG A 78 -42.33 -12.52 3.82
C ARG A 78 -41.00 -12.01 4.40
N LEU A 79 -40.30 -11.11 3.70
CA LEU A 79 -38.91 -10.72 4.01
C LEU A 79 -38.71 -9.79 5.23
N ARG A 80 -39.78 -9.32 5.89
CA ARG A 80 -39.64 -8.42 7.07
C ARG A 80 -39.62 -9.14 8.42
N GLN A 81 -40.20 -10.34 8.54
CA GLN A 81 -40.15 -11.12 9.78
C GLN A 81 -38.86 -11.96 9.90
N GLU A 82 -38.38 -12.55 8.80
CA GLU A 82 -37.18 -13.43 8.82
C GLU A 82 -35.86 -12.70 9.12
N LYS A 83 -35.78 -11.38 8.90
CA LYS A 83 -34.59 -10.58 9.24
C LYS A 83 -34.41 -10.35 10.75
N GLN A 84 -35.51 -10.39 11.51
CA GLN A 84 -35.48 -10.09 12.94
C GLN A 84 -34.99 -11.32 13.73
N ASP A 85 -35.45 -12.52 13.33
CA ASP A 85 -35.06 -13.79 13.94
C ASP A 85 -33.59 -14.16 13.66
N ALA A 86 -33.07 -13.85 12.47
CA ALA A 86 -31.67 -14.12 12.10
C ALA A 86 -30.67 -13.26 12.90
N SER A 87 -31.07 -12.03 13.28
CA SER A 87 -30.24 -11.14 14.09
C SER A 87 -30.14 -11.65 15.54
N GLU A 88 -31.20 -12.22 16.09
CA GLU A 88 -31.20 -12.76 17.47
C GLU A 88 -30.35 -14.04 17.58
N ILE A 89 -30.34 -14.87 16.54
CA ILE A 89 -29.54 -16.10 16.49
C ILE A 89 -28.04 -15.78 16.41
N LEU A 90 -27.62 -14.82 15.57
CA LEU A 90 -26.21 -14.43 15.45
C LEU A 90 -25.65 -13.83 16.74
N ASP A 91 -26.49 -13.08 17.45
CA ASP A 91 -26.14 -12.45 18.73
C ASP A 91 -26.06 -13.48 19.87
N SER A 92 -26.81 -14.58 19.77
CA SER A 92 -26.73 -15.73 20.69
C SER A 92 -25.43 -16.54 20.47
N VAL A 93 -25.04 -16.79 19.22
CA VAL A 93 -23.81 -17.52 18.87
C VAL A 93 -22.56 -16.73 19.28
N SER A 94 -22.57 -15.40 19.08
CA SER A 94 -21.47 -14.51 19.49
C SER A 94 -21.29 -14.47 21.01
N ARG A 95 -22.39 -14.59 21.77
CA ARG A 95 -22.36 -14.70 23.24
C ARG A 95 -21.78 -16.02 23.73
N HIS A 96 -22.09 -17.14 23.06
CA HIS A 96 -21.55 -18.46 23.43
C HIS A 96 -20.04 -18.59 23.15
N ALA A 97 -19.54 -18.03 22.04
CA ALA A 97 -18.11 -18.05 21.67
C ALA A 97 -17.22 -17.18 22.59
N ALA A 98 -17.79 -16.22 23.31
CA ALA A 98 -17.10 -15.42 24.31
C ALA A 98 -17.01 -16.12 25.67
N ILE A 99 -17.97 -17.00 25.99
CA ILE A 99 -18.09 -17.72 27.26
C ILE A 99 -17.11 -18.90 27.32
N GLU A 100 -16.85 -19.60 26.21
CA GLU A 100 -15.90 -20.72 26.13
C GLU A 100 -14.45 -20.32 26.44
N ARG A 101 -14.06 -19.07 26.15
CA ARG A 101 -12.68 -18.57 26.35
C ARG A 101 -12.28 -18.38 27.82
N ILE A 102 -13.23 -18.36 28.75
CA ILE A 102 -12.97 -18.04 30.16
C ILE A 102 -12.60 -19.31 30.97
N GLU A 103 -12.94 -20.50 30.46
CA GLU A 103 -12.64 -21.79 31.11
C GLU A 103 -11.32 -22.43 30.61
N GLU A 104 -10.52 -21.74 29.78
CA GLU A 104 -9.21 -22.24 29.33
C GLU A 104 -8.16 -22.25 30.48
N PRO A 105 -7.50 -23.40 30.73
CA PRO A 105 -6.46 -23.49 31.75
C PRO A 105 -5.29 -22.57 31.40
N GLY A 106 -5.07 -21.51 32.19
CA GLY A 106 -4.01 -20.52 31.98
C GLY A 106 -4.49 -19.10 31.64
N PHE A 107 -5.80 -18.87 31.57
CA PHE A 107 -6.35 -17.53 31.46
C PHE A 107 -5.99 -16.68 32.71
N LYS A 108 -5.16 -15.63 32.52
CA LYS A 108 -4.85 -14.63 33.55
C LYS A 108 -5.70 -13.37 33.31
N PRO A 109 -6.46 -12.88 34.31
CA PRO A 109 -7.32 -11.72 34.14
C PRO A 109 -6.49 -10.44 34.17
N CYS A 110 -5.85 -10.10 33.05
CA CYS A 110 -5.26 -8.78 32.84
C CYS A 110 -6.05 -8.00 31.78
N SER A 111 -7.34 -7.78 32.03
CA SER A 111 -8.14 -6.77 31.32
C SER A 111 -9.43 -6.37 32.06
N PHE A 112 -9.49 -6.55 33.38
CA PHE A 112 -10.55 -5.96 34.21
C PHE A 112 -10.01 -4.70 34.88
N LYS A 113 -9.95 -3.60 34.13
CA LYS A 113 -9.90 -2.26 34.72
C LYS A 113 -11.21 -1.56 34.39
N SER A 114 -12.08 -1.42 35.38
CA SER A 114 -13.16 -0.43 35.32
C SER A 114 -12.56 0.96 35.48
N ASP A 115 -13.05 1.94 34.74
CA ASP A 115 -12.59 3.34 34.77
C ASP A 115 -12.68 4.04 36.14
N ALA A 116 -13.22 3.37 37.17
CA ALA A 116 -13.22 3.86 38.55
C ALA A 116 -11.83 3.85 39.21
N ASP A 117 -10.90 2.97 38.80
CA ASP A 117 -9.56 2.87 39.43
C ASP A 117 -8.52 3.83 38.84
N SER A 118 -8.82 4.45 37.70
CA SER A 118 -7.95 5.42 37.03
C SER A 118 -7.95 6.80 37.72
N ALA A 119 -8.93 7.07 38.59
CA ALA A 119 -9.12 8.38 39.23
C ALA A 119 -8.34 8.57 40.53
N ARG A 120 -7.54 7.59 40.99
CA ARG A 120 -6.86 7.64 42.30
C ARG A 120 -5.33 7.79 42.27
N MET A 121 -4.73 7.97 41.08
CA MET A 121 -3.25 8.11 40.94
C MET A 121 -2.81 9.37 40.19
N SER A 122 -3.42 10.52 40.45
CA SER A 122 -2.80 11.81 40.11
C SER A 122 -3.24 12.93 41.05
N SER A 123 -2.68 12.96 42.25
CA SER A 123 -2.77 14.14 43.13
C SER A 123 -1.51 14.31 43.95
N THR A 124 -0.47 14.89 43.33
CA THR A 124 0.52 15.72 44.02
C THR A 124 1.35 16.56 43.03
N THR A 125 1.02 17.86 42.99
CA THR A 125 1.93 19.04 42.95
C THR A 125 2.95 19.20 41.79
N THR A 126 3.14 20.34 41.09
CA THR A 126 2.70 21.76 41.21
C THR A 126 3.22 22.57 39.99
N LYS A 127 2.41 23.53 39.50
CA LYS A 127 2.71 24.89 38.91
C LYS A 127 3.69 24.97 37.70
N SER A 128 3.47 25.72 36.61
CA SER A 128 2.66 26.93 36.33
C SER A 128 2.57 27.25 34.81
N SER A 129 1.52 28.01 34.45
CA SER A 129 1.30 28.93 33.32
C SER A 129 1.15 28.42 31.87
N GLU A 130 -0.09 28.56 31.35
CA GLU A 130 -0.53 29.26 30.12
C GLU A 130 0.35 29.16 28.84
N ASN A 131 -0.10 28.86 27.62
CA ASN A 131 -1.39 28.98 26.93
C ASN A 131 -1.29 28.15 25.63
N THR A 132 -2.33 27.37 25.27
CA THR A 132 -2.93 27.20 23.91
C THR A 132 -3.71 25.90 23.80
N THR A 133 -4.91 26.05 23.26
CA THR A 133 -6.05 25.14 23.20
C THR A 133 -5.90 23.97 22.20
N ASN A 134 -6.21 22.74 22.63
CA ASN A 134 -6.69 21.66 21.76
C ASN A 134 -7.56 20.66 22.59
N LEU A 135 -8.87 20.69 22.38
CA LEU A 135 -9.82 19.71 22.95
C LEU A 135 -9.81 18.43 22.10
N PHE A 136 -9.30 17.33 22.68
CA PHE A 136 -9.65 15.97 22.26
C PHE A 136 -10.91 15.53 23.03
N THR A 137 -11.91 15.02 22.33
CA THR A 137 -13.01 14.24 22.95
C THR A 137 -12.97 12.83 22.39
N SER A 138 -12.64 11.85 23.24
CA SER A 138 -12.78 10.41 22.97
C SER A 138 -14.12 9.92 23.51
N SER A 139 -14.92 9.29 22.66
CA SER A 139 -16.14 8.59 23.03
C SER A 139 -15.94 7.09 22.80
N SER A 140 -15.90 6.28 23.86
CA SER A 140 -16.08 4.83 23.75
C SER A 140 -16.78 4.31 25.01
N THR A 141 -18.09 4.08 24.93
CA THR A 141 -18.76 3.11 25.79
C THR A 141 -18.43 1.72 25.24
N THR A 142 -17.85 0.85 26.06
CA THR A 142 -17.30 -0.44 25.62
C THR A 142 -18.41 -1.48 25.46
N HIS A 143 -18.21 -2.42 24.53
CA HIS A 143 -19.11 -3.55 24.23
C HIS A 143 -19.46 -4.42 25.46
N HIS A 144 -18.68 -4.32 26.54
CA HIS A 144 -18.83 -5.11 27.77
C HIS A 144 -20.15 -4.85 28.50
N ASP A 145 -20.53 -3.58 28.69
CA ASP A 145 -21.71 -3.22 29.47
C ASP A 145 -23.01 -3.59 28.76
N ARG A 146 -22.99 -3.59 27.42
CA ARG A 146 -24.12 -3.98 26.59
C ARG A 146 -24.36 -5.49 26.61
N ALA A 147 -23.28 -6.28 26.74
CA ALA A 147 -23.35 -7.73 26.90
C ALA A 147 -23.85 -8.15 28.30
N MET A 148 -23.51 -7.40 29.34
CA MET A 148 -23.85 -7.71 30.73
C MET A 148 -25.28 -7.28 31.14
N PHE A 149 -25.74 -6.11 30.68
CA PHE A 149 -27.01 -5.53 31.15
C PHE A 149 -28.10 -5.43 30.07
N GLY A 150 -27.79 -5.86 28.85
CA GLY A 150 -28.72 -5.86 27.72
C GLY A 150 -28.94 -4.47 27.09
N PRO A 151 -29.70 -4.41 25.98
CA PRO A 151 -29.80 -3.22 25.14
C PRO A 151 -30.53 -2.03 25.80
N LEU A 152 -31.37 -2.29 26.81
CA LEU A 152 -32.17 -1.28 27.51
C LEU A 152 -31.33 -0.37 28.43
N TRP A 153 -30.18 -0.84 28.93
CA TRP A 153 -29.28 -0.06 29.78
C TRP A 153 -28.56 1.05 28.99
N ALA A 154 -28.01 0.71 27.83
CA ALA A 154 -27.28 1.66 26.97
C ALA A 154 -28.20 2.74 26.39
N SER A 155 -29.47 2.41 26.13
CA SER A 155 -30.44 3.34 25.57
C SER A 155 -30.93 4.38 26.59
N LYS A 156 -31.03 4.05 27.89
CA LYS A 156 -31.36 5.03 28.94
C LYS A 156 -30.21 6.03 29.21
N GLN A 157 -28.94 5.61 29.18
CA GLN A 157 -27.80 6.55 29.35
C GLN A 157 -27.65 7.54 28.18
N ILE A 158 -27.94 7.10 26.95
CA ILE A 158 -27.93 7.98 25.78
C ILE A 158 -29.13 8.95 25.83
N ALA A 159 -30.29 8.49 26.28
CA ALA A 159 -31.47 9.32 26.47
C ALA A 159 -31.27 10.38 27.59
N GLU A 160 -30.64 10.04 28.71
CA GLU A 160 -30.32 10.98 29.79
C GLU A 160 -29.26 12.02 29.40
N LYS A 161 -28.23 11.64 28.63
CA LYS A 161 -27.22 12.58 28.12
C LYS A 161 -27.75 13.50 27.03
N SER A 162 -28.74 13.05 26.24
CA SER A 162 -29.38 13.88 25.21
C SER A 162 -30.33 14.94 25.79
N LYS A 163 -30.93 14.69 26.97
CA LYS A 163 -31.75 15.68 27.69
C LYS A 163 -30.90 16.79 28.34
N ASN A 164 -29.64 16.53 28.68
CA ASN A 164 -28.74 17.52 29.31
C ASN A 164 -27.96 18.42 28.32
N LYS A 165 -28.26 18.38 27.01
CA LYS A 165 -27.60 19.24 25.99
C LYS A 165 -28.54 20.26 25.33
N LYS A 166 -29.82 20.28 25.67
CA LYS A 166 -30.80 21.29 25.23
C LYS A 166 -31.51 21.91 26.43
N GLU A 167 -30.78 22.59 27.31
CA GLU A 167 -31.35 23.54 28.27
C GLU A 167 -30.24 24.46 28.79
N VAL A 168 -29.81 25.39 27.94
CA VAL A 168 -29.18 26.63 28.39
C VAL A 168 -29.95 27.74 27.70
N VAL A 169 -30.94 28.29 28.42
CA VAL A 169 -31.36 29.70 28.47
C VAL A 169 -32.71 29.76 29.21
N LYS A 170 -32.72 30.55 30.30
CA LYS A 170 -33.85 31.03 31.15
C LYS A 170 -34.35 30.15 32.32
N LYS A 171 -33.85 30.56 33.50
CA LYS A 171 -34.53 30.93 34.76
C LYS A 171 -35.66 30.03 35.33
N ARG A 172 -35.37 29.61 36.57
CA ARG A 172 -36.16 29.67 37.82
C ARG A 172 -37.53 28.98 37.89
N ASP A 173 -37.64 28.21 38.97
CA ASP A 173 -38.83 27.78 39.70
C ASP A 173 -39.71 26.72 39.03
N LYS A 174 -39.49 25.46 39.45
CA LYS A 174 -40.52 24.49 39.89
C LYS A 174 -39.90 23.09 40.06
N ASP A 175 -39.29 22.88 41.22
CA ASP A 175 -39.37 21.60 41.94
C ASP A 175 -40.80 21.56 42.53
N GLU A 176 -41.64 20.57 42.26
CA GLU A 176 -41.91 19.49 43.24
C GLU A 176 -42.44 18.19 42.59
N ASN A 177 -42.74 18.14 41.28
CA ASN A 177 -43.32 16.94 40.64
C ASN A 177 -42.29 15.97 39.99
N LYS A 178 -40.98 16.18 40.20
CA LYS A 178 -39.91 15.30 39.67
C LYS A 178 -39.35 14.31 40.69
N GLU A 179 -39.65 14.48 41.98
CA GLU A 179 -39.11 13.59 43.03
C GLU A 179 -40.00 12.38 43.31
N GLU A 180 -41.33 12.46 43.13
CA GLU A 180 -42.22 11.31 43.35
C GLU A 180 -42.06 10.22 42.28
N ASN A 181 -41.99 10.58 40.99
CA ASN A 181 -41.75 9.63 39.90
C ASN A 181 -40.36 8.96 39.97
N LYS A 182 -39.37 9.63 40.58
CA LYS A 182 -38.04 9.03 40.78
C LYS A 182 -38.01 8.05 41.95
N LYS A 183 -38.82 8.28 43.00
CA LYS A 183 -38.94 7.35 44.13
C LYS A 183 -39.68 6.08 43.74
N GLU A 184 -40.76 6.17 42.95
CA GLU A 184 -41.46 4.96 42.46
C GLU A 184 -40.59 4.13 41.50
N GLU A 185 -39.89 4.74 40.53
CA GLU A 185 -39.01 3.99 39.62
C GLU A 185 -37.80 3.36 40.35
N ALA A 186 -37.24 4.02 41.36
CA ALA A 186 -36.14 3.49 42.17
C ALA A 186 -36.58 2.29 43.04
N THR A 187 -37.82 2.29 43.51
CA THR A 187 -38.37 1.21 44.35
C THR A 187 -38.69 -0.04 43.50
N VAL A 188 -39.11 0.14 42.24
CA VAL A 188 -39.32 -0.96 41.27
C VAL A 188 -37.99 -1.56 40.79
N LEU A 189 -36.92 -0.76 40.68
CA LEU A 189 -35.58 -1.27 40.34
C LEU A 189 -34.88 -1.95 41.52
N ALA A 190 -35.03 -1.44 42.75
CA ALA A 190 -34.47 -2.05 43.96
C ALA A 190 -35.11 -3.41 44.28
N SER A 191 -36.40 -3.61 43.98
CA SER A 191 -37.05 -4.92 44.12
C SER A 191 -36.63 -5.93 43.03
N ARG A 192 -36.18 -5.46 41.86
CA ARG A 192 -35.72 -6.32 40.74
C ARG A 192 -34.23 -6.65 40.78
N PHE A 193 -33.41 -5.80 41.40
CA PHE A 193 -31.97 -5.97 41.58
C PHE A 193 -31.53 -5.57 43.00
N PRO A 194 -31.94 -6.31 44.03
CA PRO A 194 -31.75 -5.92 45.43
C PRO A 194 -30.28 -5.75 45.85
N LEU A 195 -29.35 -6.42 45.15
CA LEU A 195 -27.91 -6.36 45.43
C LEU A 195 -27.17 -5.18 44.78
N ALA A 196 -27.84 -4.39 43.93
CA ALA A 196 -27.18 -3.27 43.25
C ALA A 196 -27.08 -2.00 44.11
N HIS A 197 -27.80 -1.94 45.24
CA HIS A 197 -27.91 -0.73 46.07
C HIS A 197 -27.44 -0.86 47.52
N GLU A 198 -26.95 -2.03 47.95
CA GLU A 198 -26.26 -2.13 49.23
C GLU A 198 -24.87 -1.47 49.14
N LYS A 199 -24.72 -0.29 49.76
CA LYS A 199 -23.41 0.27 50.09
C LYS A 199 -22.73 -0.68 51.07
N LEU A 200 -21.89 -1.58 50.58
CA LEU A 200 -21.17 -2.53 51.42
C LEU A 200 -19.67 -2.27 51.38
N SER A 201 -19.17 -1.87 52.54
CA SER A 201 -17.77 -1.89 52.95
C SER A 201 -17.24 -3.33 53.09
N GLU A 202 -17.38 -4.15 52.05
CA GLU A 202 -17.00 -5.56 52.07
C GLU A 202 -15.74 -5.87 51.25
N ASP A 203 -15.01 -6.88 51.73
CA ASP A 203 -13.79 -7.42 51.14
C ASP A 203 -14.01 -7.89 49.68
N PRO A 204 -13.18 -7.43 48.71
CA PRO A 204 -13.29 -7.79 47.29
C PRO A 204 -13.43 -9.28 46.99
N GLU A 205 -12.85 -10.15 47.82
CA GLU A 205 -12.84 -11.60 47.59
C GLU A 205 -14.19 -12.25 47.94
N ALA A 206 -14.84 -11.81 49.02
CA ALA A 206 -16.19 -12.22 49.40
C ALA A 206 -17.23 -11.79 48.35
N ARG A 207 -17.07 -10.58 47.81
CA ARG A 207 -17.91 -10.06 46.73
C ARG A 207 -17.79 -10.92 45.47
N ASN A 208 -16.58 -11.26 45.05
CA ASN A 208 -16.36 -12.10 43.86
C ASN A 208 -16.92 -13.52 44.02
N GLN A 209 -16.79 -14.13 45.21
CA GLN A 209 -17.40 -15.43 45.49
C GLN A 209 -18.92 -15.40 45.41
N ARG A 210 -19.56 -14.37 45.99
CA ARG A 210 -21.01 -14.18 45.94
C ARG A 210 -21.52 -13.99 44.50
N TRP A 211 -20.78 -13.25 43.68
CA TRP A 211 -21.10 -13.09 42.25
C TRP A 211 -20.96 -14.38 41.45
N LEU A 212 -19.98 -15.23 41.79
CA LEU A 212 -19.79 -16.54 41.19
C LEU A 212 -20.92 -17.53 41.55
N GLU A 213 -21.43 -17.48 42.79
CA GLU A 213 -22.58 -18.27 43.21
C GLU A 213 -23.87 -17.87 42.47
N LEU A 214 -24.18 -16.57 42.39
CA LEU A 214 -25.32 -16.05 41.63
C LEU A 214 -25.26 -16.42 40.15
N PHE A 215 -24.06 -16.41 39.56
CA PHE A 215 -23.87 -16.83 38.17
C PHE A 215 -24.13 -18.32 37.97
N ARG A 216 -23.64 -19.17 38.88
CA ARG A 216 -23.87 -20.63 38.86
C ARG A 216 -25.34 -20.98 39.07
N GLU A 217 -26.04 -20.26 39.94
CA GLU A 217 -27.46 -20.44 40.21
C GLU A 217 -28.31 -20.10 38.98
N ARG A 218 -28.03 -18.97 38.31
CA ARG A 218 -28.71 -18.58 37.07
C ARG A 218 -28.41 -19.50 35.89
N ARG A 219 -27.19 -20.04 35.78
CA ARG A 219 -26.83 -21.07 34.80
C ARG A 219 -27.64 -22.35 35.04
N ARG A 220 -27.88 -22.74 36.30
CA ARG A 220 -28.71 -23.90 36.65
C ARG A 220 -30.15 -23.72 36.20
N MET A 221 -30.75 -22.56 36.47
CA MET A 221 -32.13 -22.24 36.03
C MET A 221 -32.28 -22.19 34.50
N ALA A 222 -31.25 -21.71 33.78
CA ALA A 222 -31.26 -21.70 32.31
C ALA A 222 -31.15 -23.11 31.72
N ILE A 223 -30.35 -24.00 32.32
CA ILE A 223 -30.20 -25.39 31.89
C ILE A 223 -31.49 -26.19 32.20
N GLU A 224 -32.10 -25.99 33.36
CA GLU A 224 -33.37 -26.64 33.73
C GLU A 224 -34.55 -26.13 32.87
N GLY A 225 -34.56 -24.84 32.50
CA GLY A 225 -35.52 -24.27 31.54
C GLY A 225 -35.38 -24.80 30.11
N ILE A 226 -34.18 -25.25 29.71
CA ILE A 226 -33.93 -25.86 28.38
C ILE A 226 -34.35 -27.35 28.37
N PHE A 227 -34.38 -28.02 29.52
CA PHE A 227 -34.81 -29.43 29.61
C PHE A 227 -36.32 -29.65 29.47
N TYR A 228 -37.15 -28.61 29.66
CA TYR A 228 -38.61 -28.72 29.55
C TYR A 228 -39.20 -28.50 28.15
N SER A 229 -38.41 -28.09 27.14
CA SER A 229 -38.93 -27.89 25.76
C SER A 229 -38.47 -28.95 24.74
N ARG A 230 -37.69 -29.95 25.17
CA ARG A 230 -37.21 -31.03 24.29
C ARG A 230 -38.09 -32.27 24.36
N TYR A 231 -39.30 -32.19 23.82
CA TYR A 231 -39.93 -33.36 23.21
C TYR A 231 -40.68 -32.96 21.93
N THR A 232 -40.38 -33.71 20.86
CA THR A 232 -40.98 -33.74 19.51
C THR A 232 -40.73 -32.57 18.56
N ILE A 233 -39.53 -32.52 17.94
CA ILE A 233 -39.35 -31.96 16.60
C ILE A 233 -38.74 -33.07 15.76
N SER A 234 -39.48 -33.56 14.76
CA SER A 234 -39.11 -34.75 13.98
C SER A 234 -38.01 -34.42 12.98
N ALA A 235 -37.17 -35.41 12.61
CA ALA A 235 -36.04 -35.26 11.69
C ALA A 235 -36.41 -34.63 10.32
N ILE A 236 -37.70 -34.63 9.97
CA ILE A 236 -38.24 -34.03 8.75
C ILE A 236 -38.20 -32.50 8.81
N GLU A 237 -38.46 -31.88 9.97
CA GLU A 237 -38.46 -30.42 10.11
C GLU A 237 -37.03 -29.85 10.02
N ILE A 238 -36.04 -30.56 10.55
CA ILE A 238 -34.63 -30.19 10.43
C ILE A 238 -34.19 -30.24 8.96
N LEU A 239 -34.60 -31.27 8.22
CA LEU A 239 -34.31 -31.38 6.78
C LEU A 239 -34.97 -30.27 5.94
N MET A 240 -36.19 -29.85 6.31
CA MET A 240 -36.87 -28.74 5.64
C MET A 240 -36.19 -27.38 5.91
N ILE A 241 -35.69 -27.16 7.12
CA ILE A 241 -34.92 -25.95 7.49
C ILE A 241 -33.60 -25.91 6.72
N TYR A 242 -32.87 -27.03 6.65
CA TYR A 242 -31.62 -27.11 5.88
C TYR A 242 -31.86 -26.89 4.37
N ARG A 243 -32.95 -27.43 3.82
CA ARG A 243 -33.30 -27.22 2.40
C ARG A 243 -33.67 -25.77 2.10
N ARG A 244 -34.36 -25.08 3.02
CA ARG A 244 -34.67 -23.64 2.91
C ARG A 244 -33.41 -22.78 3.05
N LEU A 245 -32.55 -23.05 4.02
CA LEU A 245 -31.28 -22.34 4.20
C LEU A 245 -30.35 -22.55 3.01
N PHE A 246 -30.28 -23.75 2.46
CA PHE A 246 -29.45 -24.06 1.28
C PHE A 246 -30.01 -23.42 0.00
N SER A 247 -31.33 -23.42 -0.20
CA SER A 247 -31.98 -22.71 -1.32
C SER A 247 -31.80 -21.19 -1.20
N PHE A 248 -31.89 -20.65 0.02
CA PHE A 248 -31.62 -19.24 0.30
C PHE A 248 -30.15 -18.89 0.07
N LEU A 249 -29.21 -19.76 0.42
CA LEU A 249 -27.78 -19.57 0.13
C LEU A 249 -27.52 -19.58 -1.38
N ILE A 250 -28.10 -20.53 -2.13
CA ILE A 250 -27.92 -20.62 -3.59
C ILE A 250 -28.58 -19.45 -4.30
N GLN A 251 -29.78 -19.01 -3.88
CA GLN A 251 -30.42 -17.84 -4.46
C GLN A 251 -29.65 -16.55 -4.17
N ASN A 252 -29.12 -16.37 -2.95
CA ASN A 252 -28.31 -15.20 -2.63
C ASN A 252 -26.93 -15.22 -3.29
N VAL A 253 -26.27 -16.37 -3.42
CA VAL A 253 -24.99 -16.49 -4.15
C VAL A 253 -25.20 -16.28 -5.65
N ARG A 254 -26.30 -16.77 -6.24
CA ARG A 254 -26.65 -16.47 -7.65
C ARG A 254 -27.05 -15.01 -7.85
N HIS A 255 -27.82 -14.37 -6.97
CA HIS A 255 -28.14 -12.94 -7.08
C HIS A 255 -26.90 -12.05 -6.90
N TYR A 256 -26.05 -12.31 -5.90
CA TYR A 256 -24.80 -11.56 -5.73
C TYR A 256 -23.82 -11.78 -6.89
N SER A 257 -23.76 -12.99 -7.45
CA SER A 257 -22.88 -13.30 -8.59
C SER A 257 -23.43 -12.76 -9.92
N LEU A 258 -24.74 -12.66 -10.11
CA LEU A 258 -25.36 -12.17 -11.35
C LEU A 258 -25.53 -10.65 -11.38
N GLU A 259 -25.84 -9.99 -10.26
CA GLU A 259 -25.87 -8.53 -10.17
C GLU A 259 -24.47 -7.91 -10.21
N SER A 260 -23.45 -8.59 -9.68
CA SER A 260 -22.07 -8.17 -9.88
C SER A 260 -21.59 -8.43 -11.31
N SER A 261 -21.81 -9.62 -11.89
CA SER A 261 -21.30 -9.92 -13.25
C SER A 261 -21.98 -9.17 -14.39
N ASN A 262 -23.24 -8.72 -14.27
CA ASN A 262 -23.89 -7.93 -15.32
C ASN A 262 -23.57 -6.42 -15.28
N ASN A 263 -23.04 -5.89 -14.17
CA ASN A 263 -22.73 -4.46 -14.05
C ASN A 263 -21.30 -4.09 -14.51
N TYR A 264 -20.46 -5.11 -14.77
CA TYR A 264 -19.06 -4.93 -15.17
C TYR A 264 -18.75 -5.29 -16.63
N LYS A 265 -19.75 -5.74 -17.42
CA LYS A 265 -19.55 -6.09 -18.84
C LYS A 265 -19.08 -4.92 -19.73
N ASN A 266 -19.20 -3.67 -19.24
CA ASN A 266 -18.79 -2.45 -19.95
C ASN A 266 -17.87 -1.56 -19.09
N VAL A 267 -16.94 -2.11 -18.31
CA VAL A 267 -15.95 -1.27 -17.60
C VAL A 267 -15.06 -0.57 -18.62
N ARG A 268 -15.03 0.77 -18.57
CA ARG A 268 -14.15 1.60 -19.40
C ARG A 268 -13.55 2.69 -18.55
N VAL A 269 -12.23 2.75 -18.54
CA VAL A 269 -11.47 3.72 -17.76
C VAL A 269 -10.37 4.34 -18.61
N ARG A 270 -9.95 5.54 -18.21
CA ARG A 270 -8.96 6.31 -18.95
C ARG A 270 -7.84 6.83 -18.09
N PHE A 271 -6.62 6.71 -18.60
CA PHE A 271 -5.52 7.55 -18.19
C PHE A 271 -5.48 8.79 -19.10
N ALA A 272 -5.74 9.96 -18.52
CA ALA A 272 -5.80 11.23 -19.24
C ALA A 272 -4.71 12.21 -18.79
N PRO A 273 -3.45 12.04 -19.22
CA PRO A 273 -2.38 12.97 -18.87
C PRO A 273 -2.41 14.24 -19.73
N SER A 274 -2.17 15.38 -19.09
CA SER A 274 -1.79 16.60 -19.81
C SER A 274 -0.27 16.58 -20.10
N PRO A 275 0.20 16.96 -21.30
CA PRO A 275 1.60 16.78 -21.71
C PRO A 275 2.52 17.87 -21.16
N THR A 276 2.73 17.86 -19.85
CA THR A 276 3.65 18.80 -19.17
C THR A 276 5.12 18.36 -19.24
N GLY A 277 5.49 17.45 -20.15
CA GLY A 277 6.82 16.86 -20.24
C GLY A 277 6.89 15.45 -19.67
N GLN A 278 7.82 15.22 -18.74
CA GLN A 278 8.08 13.88 -18.19
C GLN A 278 6.89 13.37 -17.36
N LEU A 279 6.65 12.05 -17.41
CA LEU A 279 5.60 11.41 -16.64
C LEU A 279 5.90 11.52 -15.13
N HIS A 280 4.99 12.14 -14.39
CA HIS A 280 5.08 12.25 -12.94
C HIS A 280 4.73 10.91 -12.27
N LEU A 281 5.36 10.60 -11.13
CA LEU A 281 5.18 9.33 -10.43
C LEU A 281 3.71 9.10 -10.00
N GLY A 282 3.02 10.15 -9.58
CA GLY A 282 1.57 10.10 -9.27
C GLY A 282 0.69 9.80 -10.49
N SER A 283 1.12 10.21 -11.68
CA SER A 283 0.43 9.88 -12.93
C SER A 283 0.63 8.42 -13.28
N LEU A 284 1.82 7.85 -13.09
CA LEU A 284 2.05 6.41 -13.25
C LEU A 284 1.23 5.58 -12.25
N ARG A 285 1.11 6.02 -10.99
CA ARG A 285 0.21 5.37 -10.01
C ARG A 285 -1.25 5.40 -10.46
N THR A 286 -1.69 6.53 -11.02
CA THR A 286 -3.05 6.65 -11.58
C THR A 286 -3.25 5.70 -12.76
N ALA A 287 -2.29 5.64 -13.68
CA ALA A 287 -2.33 4.70 -14.81
C ALA A 287 -2.38 3.24 -14.34
N LEU A 288 -1.54 2.87 -13.36
CA LEU A 288 -1.54 1.53 -12.76
C LEU A 288 -2.91 1.17 -12.20
N PHE A 289 -3.57 2.05 -11.43
CA PHE A 289 -4.86 1.73 -10.82
C PHE A 289 -5.99 1.64 -11.83
N ASN A 290 -5.97 2.49 -12.87
CA ASN A 290 -6.89 2.35 -14.00
C ASN A 290 -6.68 1.00 -14.70
N TYR A 291 -5.43 0.64 -14.99
CA TYR A 291 -5.09 -0.65 -15.62
C TYR A 291 -5.53 -1.84 -14.78
N LEU A 292 -5.21 -1.88 -13.48
CA LEU A 292 -5.62 -2.95 -12.57
C LEU A 292 -7.14 -3.08 -12.49
N PHE A 293 -7.86 -1.95 -12.41
CA PHE A 293 -9.32 -1.95 -12.40
C PHE A 293 -9.90 -2.49 -13.71
N ALA A 294 -9.45 -1.98 -14.86
CA ALA A 294 -9.89 -2.44 -16.17
C ALA A 294 -9.69 -3.95 -16.32
N LYS A 295 -8.46 -4.44 -16.09
CA LYS A 295 -8.13 -5.85 -16.28
C LYS A 295 -8.81 -6.76 -15.26
N LYS A 296 -9.00 -6.31 -14.01
CA LYS A 296 -9.73 -7.07 -12.98
C LYS A 296 -11.16 -7.39 -13.39
N TYR A 297 -11.81 -6.44 -14.06
CA TYR A 297 -13.23 -6.51 -14.43
C TYR A 297 -13.45 -6.81 -15.93
N GLY A 298 -12.39 -7.14 -16.69
CA GLY A 298 -12.48 -7.45 -18.11
C GLY A 298 -12.87 -6.25 -18.99
N GLY A 299 -12.57 -5.05 -18.55
CA GLY A 299 -12.86 -3.79 -19.24
C GLY A 299 -11.70 -3.23 -20.06
N SER A 300 -11.91 -2.04 -20.62
CA SER A 300 -10.95 -1.32 -21.48
C SER A 300 -10.17 -0.26 -20.70
N PHE A 301 -8.84 -0.25 -20.89
CA PHE A 301 -7.93 0.78 -20.41
C PHE A 301 -7.43 1.63 -21.58
N LEU A 302 -7.84 2.90 -21.62
CA LEU A 302 -7.50 3.80 -22.71
C LEU A 302 -6.58 4.95 -22.30
N LEU A 303 -5.81 5.43 -23.27
CA LEU A 303 -5.01 6.66 -23.17
C LEU A 303 -5.73 7.79 -23.90
N ARG A 304 -5.98 8.91 -23.22
CA ARG A 304 -6.49 10.14 -23.85
C ARG A 304 -5.51 11.29 -23.58
N ILE A 305 -5.06 11.98 -24.61
CA ILE A 305 -4.11 13.08 -24.45
C ILE A 305 -4.85 14.42 -24.43
N GLU A 306 -4.63 15.19 -23.35
CA GLU A 306 -5.43 16.38 -23.10
C GLU A 306 -4.96 17.65 -23.84
N ASP A 307 -3.73 17.77 -24.34
CA ASP A 307 -3.29 18.94 -25.13
C ASP A 307 -1.88 18.82 -25.79
N THR A 308 -1.76 18.32 -27.02
CA THR A 308 -0.60 18.39 -27.98
C THR A 308 0.66 17.47 -27.88
N ASP A 309 1.09 17.01 -29.08
CA ASP A 309 2.38 16.51 -29.64
C ASP A 309 3.26 15.46 -28.92
N ARG A 310 2.88 14.88 -27.78
CA ARG A 310 3.78 13.99 -27.00
C ARG A 310 3.26 12.58 -26.71
N ASP A 311 2.30 12.11 -27.50
CA ASP A 311 1.54 10.88 -27.27
C ASP A 311 2.45 9.65 -27.15
N ARG A 312 3.42 9.52 -28.08
CA ARG A 312 4.38 8.41 -28.12
C ARG A 312 5.24 8.32 -26.86
N LEU A 313 5.49 9.44 -26.15
CA LEU A 313 6.29 9.42 -24.93
C LEU A 313 5.57 8.66 -23.82
N PHE A 314 4.27 8.87 -23.65
CA PHE A 314 3.50 8.24 -22.59
C PHE A 314 3.24 6.76 -22.88
N GLU A 315 2.89 6.42 -24.12
CA GLU A 315 2.68 5.03 -24.53
C GLU A 315 3.92 4.16 -24.33
N ASN A 316 5.09 4.65 -24.77
CA ASN A 316 6.35 3.93 -24.58
C ASN A 316 6.68 3.71 -23.10
N VAL A 317 6.39 4.70 -22.25
CA VAL A 317 6.60 4.56 -20.80
C VAL A 317 5.61 3.54 -20.22
N LEU A 318 4.32 3.60 -20.55
CA LEU A 318 3.34 2.63 -20.05
C LEU A 318 3.66 1.20 -20.51
N SER A 319 4.02 1.03 -21.78
CA SER A 319 4.46 -0.25 -22.35
C SER A 319 5.71 -0.79 -21.65
N TYR A 320 6.69 0.07 -21.33
CA TYR A 320 7.87 -0.30 -20.54
C TYR A 320 7.49 -0.83 -19.13
N PHE A 321 6.39 -0.35 -18.55
CA PHE A 321 5.84 -0.89 -17.29
C PHE A 321 4.89 -2.08 -17.47
N GLY A 322 4.68 -2.57 -18.70
CA GLY A 322 3.73 -3.65 -18.98
C GLY A 322 2.26 -3.25 -18.85
N LEU A 323 1.97 -1.94 -18.88
CA LEU A 323 0.63 -1.38 -18.81
C LEU A 323 0.10 -1.13 -20.23
N ASN A 324 -0.24 -2.22 -20.92
CA ASN A 324 -0.67 -2.15 -22.31
C ASN A 324 -2.04 -1.48 -22.45
N LEU A 325 -2.16 -0.61 -23.44
CA LEU A 325 -3.38 0.13 -23.78
C LEU A 325 -4.29 -0.73 -24.65
N ASP A 326 -5.60 -0.61 -24.44
CA ASP A 326 -6.62 -1.20 -25.31
C ASP A 326 -7.04 -0.22 -26.42
N GLU A 327 -7.01 1.09 -26.14
CA GLU A 327 -7.32 2.18 -27.05
C GLU A 327 -6.41 3.38 -26.76
N GLY A 328 -6.04 4.16 -27.77
CA GLY A 328 -5.23 5.36 -27.59
C GLY A 328 -4.80 6.02 -28.90
N PRO A 329 -3.94 7.05 -28.85
CA PRO A 329 -3.50 7.75 -30.05
C PRO A 329 -2.83 6.86 -31.11
N SER A 330 -2.01 5.88 -30.68
CA SER A 330 -1.36 4.94 -31.62
C SER A 330 -2.10 3.60 -31.78
N ILE A 331 -3.25 3.40 -31.14
CA ILE A 331 -4.01 2.15 -31.19
C ILE A 331 -5.45 2.48 -31.61
N ASP A 332 -5.85 2.00 -32.78
CA ASP A 332 -7.20 2.20 -33.30
C ASP A 332 -8.25 1.77 -32.28
N GLY A 333 -9.31 2.57 -32.18
CA GLY A 333 -10.43 2.33 -31.29
C GLY A 333 -11.67 3.05 -31.77
N ASN A 334 -12.83 2.60 -31.27
CA ASN A 334 -14.13 3.04 -31.78
C ASN A 334 -14.48 4.49 -31.44
N PHE A 335 -13.71 5.14 -30.55
CA PHE A 335 -14.05 6.44 -29.97
C PHE A 335 -12.99 7.52 -30.26
N GLY A 336 -12.07 7.22 -31.18
CA GLY A 336 -11.07 8.18 -31.65
C GLY A 336 -11.70 9.44 -32.28
N PRO A 337 -10.92 10.50 -32.46
CA PRO A 337 -9.50 10.64 -32.08
C PRO A 337 -9.30 10.67 -30.55
N TYR A 338 -8.15 10.20 -30.07
CA TYR A 338 -7.81 10.14 -28.63
C TYR A 338 -6.99 11.33 -28.14
N VAL A 339 -6.85 12.36 -28.97
CA VAL A 339 -6.15 13.61 -28.67
C VAL A 339 -7.16 14.76 -28.67
N GLN A 340 -7.25 15.52 -27.58
CA GLN A 340 -8.29 16.55 -27.42
C GLN A 340 -8.18 17.67 -28.46
N SER A 341 -6.97 18.04 -28.89
CA SER A 341 -6.78 19.05 -29.93
C SER A 341 -7.39 18.67 -31.29
N GLU A 342 -7.59 17.37 -31.55
CA GLU A 342 -8.21 16.83 -32.77
C GLU A 342 -9.74 16.72 -32.66
N ARG A 343 -10.30 16.97 -31.47
CA ARG A 343 -11.73 16.83 -31.16
C ARG A 343 -12.47 18.17 -31.06
N CYS A 344 -11.83 19.27 -31.46
CA CYS A 344 -12.35 20.64 -31.37
C CYS A 344 -13.78 20.81 -31.92
N GLN A 345 -14.12 20.11 -33.00
CA GLN A 345 -15.47 20.20 -33.58
C GLN A 345 -16.55 19.63 -32.65
N ILE A 346 -16.27 18.52 -31.97
CA ILE A 346 -17.22 17.90 -31.01
C ILE A 346 -17.52 18.88 -29.88
N TYR A 347 -16.49 19.54 -29.34
CA TYR A 347 -16.67 20.51 -28.27
C TYR A 347 -17.46 21.74 -28.71
N LYS A 348 -17.24 22.24 -29.93
CA LYS A 348 -17.99 23.37 -30.47
C LYS A 348 -19.47 23.03 -30.59
N ASN A 349 -19.81 21.87 -31.14
CA ASN A 349 -21.19 21.41 -31.28
C ASN A 349 -21.91 21.33 -29.91
N GLU A 350 -21.26 20.73 -28.90
CA GLU A 350 -21.87 20.64 -27.57
C GLU A 350 -21.96 22.00 -26.85
N VAL A 351 -21.04 22.93 -27.12
CA VAL A 351 -21.14 24.31 -26.62
C VAL A 351 -22.33 25.03 -27.25
N GLU A 352 -22.51 24.90 -28.56
CA GLU A 352 -23.64 25.49 -29.29
C GLU A 352 -24.97 24.96 -28.73
N ARG A 353 -25.07 23.65 -28.53
CA ARG A 353 -26.22 23.02 -27.87
C ARG A 353 -26.51 23.62 -26.49
N LEU A 354 -25.50 23.79 -25.64
CA LEU A 354 -25.70 24.42 -24.32
C LEU A 354 -26.15 25.88 -24.40
N ILE A 355 -25.72 26.63 -25.41
CA ILE A 355 -26.17 28.01 -25.65
C ILE A 355 -27.64 28.02 -26.09
N GLU A 356 -28.02 27.14 -27.02
CA GLU A 356 -29.40 26.98 -27.51
C GLU A 356 -30.36 26.57 -26.37
N GLU A 357 -29.93 25.66 -25.50
CA GLU A 357 -30.67 25.24 -24.31
C GLU A 357 -30.62 26.28 -23.17
N ASN A 358 -30.05 27.46 -23.41
CA ASN A 358 -29.92 28.57 -22.45
C ASN A 358 -29.12 28.21 -21.17
N LYS A 359 -28.28 27.17 -21.23
CA LYS A 359 -27.41 26.65 -20.15
C LYS A 359 -25.98 27.21 -20.22
N ALA A 360 -25.61 27.86 -21.32
CA ALA A 360 -24.36 28.60 -21.49
C ALA A 360 -24.61 29.95 -22.18
N TYR A 361 -23.62 30.85 -22.16
CA TYR A 361 -23.71 32.15 -22.84
C TYR A 361 -22.34 32.68 -23.25
N LYS A 362 -22.34 33.54 -24.29
CA LYS A 362 -21.15 34.25 -24.77
C LYS A 362 -20.83 35.44 -23.85
N CYS A 363 -19.57 35.57 -23.47
CA CYS A 363 -19.06 36.62 -22.59
C CYS A 363 -17.94 37.40 -23.29
N PHE A 364 -18.13 38.72 -23.40
CA PHE A 364 -17.22 39.64 -24.07
C PHE A 364 -16.35 40.46 -23.10
N CYS A 365 -16.38 40.15 -21.79
CA CYS A 365 -15.57 40.88 -20.82
C CYS A 365 -14.08 40.81 -21.16
N SER A 366 -13.41 41.97 -21.12
CA SER A 366 -11.96 42.09 -21.32
C SER A 366 -11.17 41.56 -20.11
N VAL A 367 -9.90 41.24 -20.31
CA VAL A 367 -9.02 40.76 -19.23
C VAL A 367 -8.81 41.87 -18.20
N GLU A 368 -8.64 43.10 -18.65
CA GLU A 368 -8.44 44.29 -17.83
C GLU A 368 -9.63 44.53 -16.90
N ARG A 369 -10.85 44.38 -17.40
CA ARG A 369 -12.08 44.46 -16.59
C ARG A 369 -12.08 43.40 -15.49
N LEU A 370 -11.75 42.16 -15.85
CA LEU A 370 -11.70 41.04 -14.89
C LEU A 370 -10.62 41.25 -13.82
N ASP A 371 -9.48 41.85 -14.18
CA ASP A 371 -8.42 42.19 -13.24
C ASP A 371 -8.77 43.34 -12.31
N ILE A 372 -9.58 44.32 -12.76
CA ILE A 372 -10.15 45.36 -11.89
C ILE A 372 -11.08 44.70 -10.86
N LEU A 373 -11.99 43.82 -11.29
CA LEU A 373 -12.89 43.09 -10.39
C LEU A 373 -12.11 42.24 -9.38
N ARG A 374 -11.06 41.54 -9.83
CA ARG A 374 -10.19 40.75 -8.98
C ARG A 374 -9.50 41.61 -7.92
N ARG A 375 -8.88 42.74 -8.32
CA ARG A 375 -8.22 43.67 -7.38
C ARG A 375 -9.20 44.25 -6.37
N LYS A 376 -10.40 44.64 -6.81
CA LYS A 376 -11.47 45.14 -5.92
C LYS A 376 -11.86 44.10 -4.88
N ALA A 377 -12.11 42.85 -5.29
CA ALA A 377 -12.44 41.77 -4.37
C ALA A 377 -11.33 41.49 -3.36
N LEU A 378 -10.06 41.46 -3.80
CA LEU A 378 -8.91 41.27 -2.92
C LEU A 378 -8.76 42.41 -1.90
N ASN A 379 -8.95 43.66 -2.32
CA ASN A 379 -8.93 44.83 -1.43
C ASN A 379 -10.06 44.76 -0.37
N GLU A 380 -11.22 44.23 -0.76
CA GLU A 380 -12.36 43.98 0.15
C GLU A 380 -12.22 42.67 0.96
N LYS A 381 -11.09 41.95 0.84
CA LYS A 381 -10.86 40.62 1.45
C LYS A 381 -11.95 39.59 1.11
N LYS A 382 -12.54 39.70 -0.08
CA LYS A 382 -13.52 38.76 -0.64
C LYS A 382 -12.86 37.84 -1.68
N ILE A 383 -13.45 36.66 -1.87
CA ILE A 383 -13.03 35.72 -2.92
C ILE A 383 -13.36 36.33 -4.29
N PRO A 384 -12.37 36.50 -5.21
CA PRO A 384 -12.63 37.01 -6.55
C PRO A 384 -13.62 36.15 -7.32
N ARG A 385 -14.63 36.79 -7.91
CA ARG A 385 -15.70 36.11 -8.67
C ARG A 385 -16.01 36.86 -9.94
N TYR A 386 -16.40 36.11 -10.96
CA TYR A 386 -17.07 36.67 -12.13
C TYR A 386 -18.47 37.16 -11.74
N ASP A 387 -18.81 38.36 -12.18
CA ASP A 387 -19.99 39.11 -11.76
C ASP A 387 -21.22 38.87 -12.66
N ARG A 388 -21.16 37.86 -13.55
CA ARG A 388 -22.23 37.49 -14.48
C ARG A 388 -22.65 38.62 -15.43
N HIS A 389 -21.76 39.59 -15.68
CA HIS A 389 -22.05 40.78 -16.49
C HIS A 389 -22.66 40.47 -17.85
N CYS A 390 -22.19 39.43 -18.55
CA CYS A 390 -22.70 39.08 -19.88
C CYS A 390 -23.85 38.05 -19.86
N ARG A 391 -24.34 37.63 -18.69
CA ARG A 391 -25.29 36.51 -18.56
C ARG A 391 -26.65 36.77 -19.18
N ASN A 392 -27.05 38.04 -19.21
CA ASN A 392 -28.38 38.49 -19.65
C ASN A 392 -28.32 39.37 -20.92
N LEU A 393 -27.23 39.32 -21.70
CA LEU A 393 -27.16 40.03 -22.98
C LEU A 393 -28.25 39.52 -23.94
N SER A 394 -28.86 40.43 -24.69
CA SER A 394 -29.83 40.07 -25.72
C SER A 394 -29.14 39.41 -26.92
N LYS A 395 -29.89 38.65 -27.74
CA LYS A 395 -29.34 38.03 -28.95
C LYS A 395 -28.82 39.10 -29.93
N GLU A 396 -29.51 40.23 -30.00
CA GLU A 396 -29.14 41.38 -30.83
C GLU A 396 -27.82 42.01 -30.37
N GLU A 397 -27.62 42.19 -29.06
CA GLU A 397 -26.38 42.70 -28.49
C GLU A 397 -25.19 41.77 -28.75
N VAL A 398 -25.41 40.45 -28.62
CA VAL A 398 -24.39 39.44 -28.91
C VAL A 398 -23.96 39.53 -30.38
N VAL A 399 -24.93 39.54 -31.32
CA VAL A 399 -24.65 39.63 -32.76
C VAL A 399 -23.94 40.94 -33.11
N ALA A 400 -24.35 42.06 -32.50
CA ALA A 400 -23.70 43.36 -32.73
C ALA A 400 -22.23 43.34 -32.29
N ARG A 401 -21.91 42.78 -31.12
CA ARG A 401 -20.52 42.66 -30.63
C ARG A 401 -19.67 41.74 -31.50
N GLU A 402 -20.23 40.61 -31.95
CA GLU A 402 -19.53 39.70 -32.86
C GLU A 402 -19.25 40.37 -34.22
N LYS A 403 -20.20 41.16 -34.76
CA LYS A 403 -19.99 41.96 -35.98
C LYS A 403 -18.93 43.04 -35.81
N ASN A 404 -18.76 43.57 -34.60
CA ASN A 404 -17.70 44.50 -34.25
C ASN A 404 -16.32 43.84 -34.06
N GLY A 405 -16.21 42.53 -34.30
CA GLY A 405 -14.96 41.77 -34.17
C GLY A 405 -14.60 41.39 -32.73
N GLU A 406 -15.50 41.56 -31.76
CA GLU A 406 -15.26 41.10 -30.38
C GLU A 406 -15.32 39.57 -30.32
N ILE A 407 -14.22 38.92 -29.91
CA ILE A 407 -14.16 37.46 -29.77
C ILE A 407 -14.60 37.05 -28.35
N PRO A 408 -15.73 36.34 -28.19
CA PRO A 408 -16.21 35.94 -26.87
C PRO A 408 -15.48 34.72 -26.31
N VAL A 409 -15.54 34.56 -24.99
CA VAL A 409 -15.47 33.23 -24.35
C VAL A 409 -16.88 32.71 -24.14
N VAL A 410 -17.06 31.39 -24.00
CA VAL A 410 -18.35 30.82 -23.57
C VAL A 410 -18.26 30.41 -22.11
N ARG A 411 -19.24 30.87 -21.31
CA ARG A 411 -19.39 30.52 -19.90
C ARG A 411 -20.58 29.60 -19.70
N PHE A 412 -20.39 28.61 -18.83
CA PHE A 412 -21.46 27.77 -18.33
C PHE A 412 -22.29 28.54 -17.30
N LYS A 413 -23.62 28.50 -17.39
CA LYS A 413 -24.49 29.10 -16.38
C LYS A 413 -24.49 28.20 -15.15
N TYR A 414 -23.88 28.69 -14.09
CA TYR A 414 -23.79 27.96 -12.85
C TYR A 414 -24.72 28.61 -11.82
N ASP A 415 -25.73 27.84 -11.39
CA ASP A 415 -26.59 28.22 -10.28
C ASP A 415 -26.11 27.56 -9.00
N ALA A 416 -25.90 28.38 -7.98
CA ALA A 416 -25.39 27.94 -6.70
C ALA A 416 -26.41 27.01 -6.04
N GLY A 417 -25.91 25.98 -5.37
CA GLY A 417 -26.74 24.98 -4.71
C GLY A 417 -25.89 24.02 -3.90
N GLU A 418 -26.58 23.20 -3.11
CA GLU A 418 -25.94 22.07 -2.45
C GLU A 418 -25.67 20.98 -3.49
N MET A 419 -24.45 20.45 -3.49
CA MET A 419 -24.07 19.32 -4.31
C MET A 419 -23.44 18.27 -3.41
N SER A 420 -23.93 17.03 -3.54
CA SER A 420 -23.33 15.89 -2.88
C SER A 420 -23.09 14.78 -3.88
N PHE A 421 -21.97 14.08 -3.74
CA PHE A 421 -21.68 12.90 -4.54
C PHE A 421 -20.93 11.86 -3.71
N LYS A 422 -20.98 10.61 -4.16
CA LYS A 422 -20.29 9.51 -3.50
C LYS A 422 -19.00 9.19 -4.25
N ASP A 423 -17.87 9.43 -3.59
CA ASP A 423 -16.57 8.94 -4.01
C ASP A 423 -16.31 7.55 -3.43
N ILE A 424 -15.69 6.66 -4.20
CA ILE A 424 -15.37 5.29 -3.74
C ILE A 424 -14.40 5.29 -2.55
N VAL A 425 -13.40 6.18 -2.54
CA VAL A 425 -12.36 6.25 -1.51
C VAL A 425 -12.81 7.15 -0.36
N PHE A 426 -13.21 8.38 -0.65
CA PHE A 426 -13.53 9.41 0.34
C PHE A 426 -14.98 9.36 0.86
N GLY A 427 -15.85 8.56 0.26
CA GLY A 427 -17.24 8.43 0.67
C GLY A 427 -18.09 9.60 0.19
N VAL A 428 -19.14 9.94 0.94
CA VAL A 428 -20.03 11.05 0.57
C VAL A 428 -19.31 12.38 0.82
N TYR A 429 -19.08 13.12 -0.27
CA TYR A 429 -18.62 14.49 -0.24
C TYR A 429 -19.81 15.41 -0.45
N SER A 430 -20.06 16.33 0.49
CA SER A 430 -21.11 17.34 0.39
C SER A 430 -20.51 18.71 0.63
N THR A 431 -20.84 19.67 -0.23
CA THR A 431 -20.45 21.06 -0.05
C THR A 431 -21.51 21.97 -0.66
N SER A 432 -21.76 23.10 -0.02
CA SER A 432 -22.44 24.23 -0.66
C SER A 432 -21.45 24.85 -1.63
N TRP A 433 -21.61 24.57 -2.92
CA TRP A 433 -20.72 25.15 -3.94
C TRP A 433 -21.23 26.53 -4.31
N ASP A 434 -20.42 27.55 -4.04
CA ASP A 434 -20.73 28.96 -4.30
C ASP A 434 -20.06 29.48 -5.58
N GLU A 435 -19.72 28.55 -6.48
CA GLU A 435 -19.04 28.87 -7.72
C GLU A 435 -19.90 29.71 -8.65
N VAL A 436 -19.20 30.39 -9.56
CA VAL A 436 -19.78 31.28 -10.55
C VAL A 436 -19.54 30.73 -11.94
N ASP A 437 -20.27 31.30 -12.90
CA ASP A 437 -20.25 30.94 -14.31
C ASP A 437 -18.82 30.84 -14.86
N PHE A 438 -18.31 29.62 -14.97
CA PHE A 438 -16.95 29.32 -15.39
C PHE A 438 -16.85 29.16 -16.91
N ILE A 439 -15.65 29.36 -17.45
CA ILE A 439 -15.41 29.28 -18.89
C ILE A 439 -15.41 27.80 -19.32
N ILE A 440 -16.16 27.48 -20.37
CA ILE A 440 -16.17 26.17 -21.04
C ILE A 440 -15.49 26.20 -22.40
N LEU A 441 -15.50 27.36 -23.08
CA LEU A 441 -14.80 27.59 -24.35
C LEU A 441 -14.00 28.89 -24.27
N LYS A 442 -12.71 28.82 -24.59
CA LYS A 442 -11.79 29.96 -24.62
C LYS A 442 -11.91 30.73 -25.94
N ARG A 443 -11.28 31.93 -25.99
CA ARG A 443 -11.27 32.80 -27.19
C ARG A 443 -10.54 32.18 -28.38
N ASP A 444 -9.57 31.31 -28.13
CA ASP A 444 -8.81 30.55 -29.14
C ASP A 444 -9.63 29.40 -29.76
N GLY A 445 -10.87 29.20 -29.32
CA GLY A 445 -11.76 28.13 -29.80
C GLY A 445 -11.49 26.77 -29.15
N PHE A 446 -10.55 26.66 -28.22
CA PHE A 446 -10.30 25.43 -27.47
C PHE A 446 -11.18 25.36 -26.21
N PRO A 447 -11.66 24.16 -25.84
CA PRO A 447 -12.41 23.97 -24.60
C PRO A 447 -11.51 24.21 -23.37
N THR A 448 -12.13 24.39 -22.20
CA THR A 448 -11.41 24.24 -20.94
C THR A 448 -11.32 22.77 -20.53
N TYR A 449 -10.34 22.44 -19.69
CA TYR A 449 -10.19 21.10 -19.12
C TYR A 449 -11.51 20.53 -18.59
N HIS A 450 -12.27 21.33 -17.82
CA HIS A 450 -13.50 20.86 -17.19
C HIS A 450 -14.54 20.42 -18.22
N PHE A 451 -14.67 21.17 -19.32
CA PHE A 451 -15.63 20.88 -20.36
C PHE A 451 -15.17 19.69 -21.21
N ALA A 452 -13.94 19.73 -21.73
CA ALA A 452 -13.39 18.67 -22.57
C ALA A 452 -13.39 17.31 -21.86
N ASN A 453 -13.04 17.25 -20.57
CA ASN A 453 -13.06 16.00 -19.81
C ASN A 453 -14.46 15.37 -19.74
N VAL A 454 -15.50 16.17 -19.46
CA VAL A 454 -16.87 15.65 -19.33
C VAL A 454 -17.40 15.19 -20.67
N VAL A 455 -17.19 15.99 -21.71
CA VAL A 455 -17.59 15.64 -23.08
C VAL A 455 -16.91 14.35 -23.53
N ASP A 456 -15.59 14.24 -23.36
CA ASP A 456 -14.88 13.03 -23.79
C ASP A 456 -15.15 11.82 -22.90
N ASP A 457 -15.32 11.99 -21.59
CA ASP A 457 -15.71 10.89 -20.72
C ASP A 457 -17.09 10.33 -21.12
N HIS A 458 -18.02 11.19 -21.57
CA HIS A 458 -19.29 10.75 -22.13
C HIS A 458 -19.14 10.04 -23.48
N TYR A 459 -18.50 10.68 -24.47
CA TYR A 459 -18.38 10.12 -25.82
C TYR A 459 -17.50 8.87 -25.90
N MET A 460 -16.54 8.70 -24.98
CA MET A 460 -15.71 7.50 -24.87
C MET A 460 -16.33 6.45 -23.93
N GLU A 461 -17.56 6.68 -23.47
CA GLU A 461 -18.34 5.80 -22.60
C GLU A 461 -17.59 5.39 -21.31
N ILE A 462 -16.89 6.33 -20.69
CA ILE A 462 -16.15 6.08 -19.45
C ILE A 462 -17.12 5.72 -18.33
N SER A 463 -16.95 4.54 -17.74
CA SER A 463 -17.76 4.06 -16.61
C SER A 463 -17.21 4.53 -15.26
N ASP A 464 -15.87 4.61 -15.15
CA ASP A 464 -15.17 4.93 -13.91
C ASP A 464 -14.03 5.92 -14.16
N VAL A 465 -14.08 7.02 -13.42
CA VAL A 465 -13.04 8.05 -13.40
C VAL A 465 -12.16 7.82 -12.18
N ILE A 466 -11.02 7.17 -12.39
CA ILE A 466 -9.98 6.96 -11.37
C ILE A 466 -8.86 8.00 -11.59
N ARG A 467 -8.72 8.96 -10.66
CA ARG A 467 -7.78 10.10 -10.79
C ARG A 467 -7.26 10.58 -9.43
N GLY A 468 -6.24 11.43 -9.40
CA GLY A 468 -5.71 11.99 -8.16
C GLY A 468 -6.70 12.88 -7.40
N SER A 469 -6.63 12.89 -6.07
CA SER A 469 -7.54 13.61 -5.19
C SER A 469 -7.42 15.14 -5.27
N GLU A 470 -6.45 15.69 -6.00
CA GLU A 470 -6.43 17.11 -6.36
C GLU A 470 -7.67 17.52 -7.18
N TRP A 471 -8.30 16.58 -7.88
CA TRP A 471 -9.50 16.82 -8.67
C TRP A 471 -10.80 16.66 -7.89
N LEU A 472 -10.74 16.21 -6.62
CA LEU A 472 -11.92 15.97 -5.80
C LEU A 472 -12.80 17.22 -5.71
N LEU A 473 -12.18 18.38 -5.46
CA LEU A 473 -12.86 19.68 -5.41
C LEU A 473 -13.47 20.07 -6.76
N SER A 474 -12.93 19.63 -7.89
CA SER A 474 -13.48 19.95 -9.21
C SER A 474 -14.66 19.06 -9.62
N THR A 475 -14.90 17.95 -8.92
CA THR A 475 -15.92 16.96 -9.32
C THR A 475 -17.35 17.55 -9.35
N PRO A 476 -17.77 18.43 -8.42
CA PRO A 476 -19.06 19.09 -8.51
C PRO A 476 -19.28 19.91 -9.79
N LYS A 477 -18.23 20.53 -10.35
CA LYS A 477 -18.31 21.18 -11.68
C LYS A 477 -18.66 20.19 -12.77
N HIS A 478 -17.98 19.04 -12.74
CA HIS A 478 -18.17 17.98 -13.72
C HIS A 478 -19.59 17.42 -13.63
N LEU A 479 -20.09 17.18 -12.42
CA LEU A 479 -21.46 16.73 -12.19
C LEU A 479 -22.50 17.73 -12.68
N LYS A 480 -22.29 19.05 -12.49
CA LYS A 480 -23.17 20.07 -13.06
C LYS A 480 -23.18 20.09 -14.59
N LEU A 481 -22.07 19.76 -15.23
CA LEU A 481 -22.03 19.60 -16.68
C LEU A 481 -22.81 18.34 -17.12
N TYR A 482 -22.63 17.20 -16.44
CA TYR A 482 -23.42 15.98 -16.70
C TYR A 482 -24.94 16.26 -16.53
N GLU A 483 -25.33 16.92 -15.44
CA GLU A 483 -26.72 17.35 -15.18
C GLU A 483 -27.24 18.26 -16.31
N ALA A 484 -26.44 19.23 -16.75
CA ALA A 484 -26.81 20.12 -17.83
C ALA A 484 -27.04 19.41 -19.16
N PHE A 485 -26.25 18.38 -19.49
CA PHE A 485 -26.46 17.59 -20.70
C PHE A 485 -27.53 16.49 -20.56
N ASN A 486 -28.04 16.28 -19.33
CA ASN A 486 -28.86 15.12 -18.97
C ASN A 486 -28.15 13.79 -19.29
N TRP A 487 -26.84 13.76 -19.04
CA TRP A 487 -25.99 12.58 -19.20
C TRP A 487 -25.81 11.85 -17.88
N LYS A 488 -25.65 10.53 -17.96
CA LYS A 488 -25.28 9.70 -16.79
C LYS A 488 -23.83 9.94 -16.43
N GLU A 489 -23.57 10.28 -15.17
CA GLU A 489 -22.23 10.47 -14.64
C GLU A 489 -21.49 9.13 -14.41
N PRO A 490 -20.16 9.11 -14.56
CA PRO A 490 -19.34 7.95 -14.19
C PRO A 490 -19.19 7.85 -12.67
N ARG A 491 -18.73 6.68 -12.21
CA ARG A 491 -18.29 6.52 -10.81
C ARG A 491 -16.96 7.24 -10.61
N PHE A 492 -16.80 7.92 -9.48
CA PHE A 492 -15.57 8.64 -9.17
C PHE A 492 -14.76 7.94 -8.07
N THR A 493 -13.47 7.75 -8.34
CA THR A 493 -12.49 7.18 -7.41
C THR A 493 -11.29 8.12 -7.35
N HIS A 494 -11.17 8.89 -6.27
CA HIS A 494 -10.05 9.80 -6.08
C HIS A 494 -8.91 9.14 -5.29
N LEU A 495 -7.73 9.03 -5.90
CA LEU A 495 -6.52 8.46 -5.30
C LEU A 495 -5.83 9.46 -4.38
N PRO A 496 -5.41 9.07 -3.15
CA PRO A 496 -4.71 9.98 -2.25
C PRO A 496 -3.40 10.52 -2.83
N LEU A 497 -3.09 11.77 -2.46
CA LEU A 497 -1.87 12.45 -2.90
C LEU A 497 -0.59 11.72 -2.49
N ILE A 498 0.39 11.78 -3.38
CA ILE A 498 1.78 11.39 -3.09
C ILE A 498 2.49 12.55 -2.38
N THR A 499 3.19 12.22 -1.30
CA THR A 499 3.94 13.13 -0.44
C THR A 499 5.38 12.66 -0.29
N GLU A 500 6.29 13.60 -0.05
CA GLU A 500 7.70 13.29 0.15
C GLU A 500 7.99 12.78 1.56
N ASP A 501 7.41 13.43 2.57
CA ASP A 501 7.68 13.24 4.00
C ASP A 501 6.41 12.99 4.81
N GLY A 502 5.31 12.63 4.14
CA GLY A 502 3.99 12.44 4.74
C GLY A 502 3.15 13.72 4.84
N LYS A 503 3.75 14.91 4.65
CA LYS A 503 3.05 16.21 4.74
C LYS A 503 3.10 16.99 3.44
N ASN A 504 4.29 17.13 2.87
CA ASN A 504 4.53 17.95 1.70
C ASN A 504 4.22 17.17 0.42
N LYS A 505 3.39 17.76 -0.45
CA LYS A 505 3.09 17.21 -1.77
C LYS A 505 4.38 17.04 -2.57
N LEU A 506 4.50 15.92 -3.29
CA LEU A 506 5.62 15.67 -4.20
C LEU A 506 5.70 16.78 -5.25
N SER A 507 6.80 17.52 -5.24
CA SER A 507 6.96 18.70 -6.08
C SER A 507 7.47 18.35 -7.47
N LYS A 508 6.82 18.90 -8.51
CA LYS A 508 7.28 18.78 -9.92
C LYS A 508 8.66 19.39 -10.18
N ARG A 509 9.26 20.09 -9.21
CA ARG A 509 10.62 20.67 -9.34
C ARG A 509 11.72 19.68 -8.98
N LYS A 510 11.40 18.54 -8.36
CA LYS A 510 12.39 17.56 -7.92
C LYS A 510 12.48 16.41 -8.93
N SER A 511 13.70 15.95 -9.21
CA SER A 511 13.95 14.90 -10.21
C SER A 511 13.25 13.58 -9.86
N HIS A 512 13.25 13.19 -8.58
CA HIS A 512 12.57 11.99 -8.08
C HIS A 512 11.03 12.06 -8.13
N ALA A 513 10.45 13.19 -8.57
CA ALA A 513 9.02 13.27 -8.85
C ALA A 513 8.66 12.61 -10.19
N PHE A 514 9.63 12.35 -11.06
CA PHE A 514 9.42 11.82 -12.40
C PHE A 514 9.81 10.35 -12.51
N VAL A 515 9.09 9.63 -13.36
CA VAL A 515 9.32 8.20 -13.63
C VAL A 515 10.71 7.95 -14.24
N SER A 516 11.15 8.89 -15.10
CA SER A 516 12.47 8.88 -15.75
C SER A 516 13.61 8.69 -14.75
N TYR A 517 13.56 9.35 -13.58
CA TYR A 517 14.55 9.23 -12.52
C TYR A 517 14.78 7.78 -12.11
N TYR A 518 13.71 7.04 -11.83
CA TYR A 518 13.80 5.64 -11.40
C TYR A 518 14.28 4.73 -12.54
N THR A 519 13.84 4.98 -13.76
CA THR A 519 14.28 4.19 -14.93
C THR A 519 15.74 4.48 -15.33
N ASN A 520 16.25 5.68 -15.06
CA ASN A 520 17.64 6.08 -15.33
C ASN A 520 18.60 5.59 -14.24
N LEU A 521 18.09 5.36 -13.03
CA LEU A 521 18.81 4.59 -12.01
C LEU A 521 18.80 3.08 -12.31
N GLY A 522 17.97 2.64 -13.24
CA GLY A 522 17.88 1.24 -13.62
C GLY A 522 17.14 0.37 -12.62
N TYR A 523 16.14 0.92 -11.91
CA TYR A 523 15.15 0.08 -11.23
C TYR A 523 14.29 -0.64 -12.27
N LEU A 524 14.02 -1.92 -12.02
CA LEU A 524 13.15 -2.72 -12.88
C LEU A 524 11.70 -2.23 -12.81
N PRO A 525 10.92 -2.32 -13.91
CA PRO A 525 9.56 -1.82 -13.94
C PRO A 525 8.69 -2.38 -12.82
N LEU A 526 8.79 -3.69 -12.58
CA LEU A 526 8.01 -4.40 -11.56
C LEU A 526 8.31 -3.88 -10.14
N ALA A 527 9.55 -3.49 -9.85
CA ALA A 527 9.93 -2.91 -8.56
C ALA A 527 9.24 -1.56 -8.33
N VAL A 528 9.22 -0.70 -9.35
CA VAL A 528 8.58 0.61 -9.28
C VAL A 528 7.06 0.46 -9.15
N LEU A 529 6.42 -0.46 -9.86
CA LEU A 529 4.98 -0.71 -9.71
C LEU A 529 4.64 -1.19 -8.30
N ASN A 530 5.39 -2.16 -7.75
CA ASN A 530 5.21 -2.62 -6.38
C ASN A 530 5.45 -1.52 -5.34
N PHE A 531 6.40 -0.63 -5.60
CA PHE A 531 6.61 0.55 -4.77
C PHE A 531 5.36 1.43 -4.70
N LEU A 532 4.66 1.62 -5.83
CA LEU A 532 3.42 2.41 -5.92
C LEU A 532 2.18 1.75 -5.32
N LEU A 533 2.25 0.46 -4.98
CA LEU A 533 1.19 -0.28 -4.26
C LEU A 533 1.27 -0.12 -2.73
N ARG A 534 2.27 0.57 -2.19
CA ARG A 534 2.30 0.80 -0.73
C ARG A 534 1.10 1.65 -0.30
N ASN A 535 0.76 1.56 0.99
CA ASN A 535 -0.22 2.41 1.67
C ASN A 535 -1.60 2.48 0.98
N GLY A 536 -2.39 1.41 1.13
CA GLY A 536 -3.78 1.38 0.65
C GLY A 536 -3.87 1.17 -0.86
N SER A 537 -3.25 0.10 -1.35
CA SER A 537 -3.16 -0.24 -2.78
C SER A 537 -4.45 -0.72 -3.44
N GLY A 538 -5.49 -1.01 -2.65
CA GLY A 538 -6.59 -1.78 -3.18
C GLY A 538 -6.24 -3.25 -3.41
N ILE A 539 -5.17 -3.80 -2.82
CA ILE A 539 -4.80 -5.21 -2.98
C ILE A 539 -5.27 -6.01 -1.75
N LYS A 540 -6.03 -7.09 -2.00
CA LYS A 540 -6.47 -8.03 -0.95
C LYS A 540 -5.26 -8.69 -0.30
N GLU A 541 -5.28 -8.74 1.04
CA GLU A 541 -4.20 -9.34 1.85
C GLU A 541 -2.81 -8.78 1.53
N TYR A 542 -2.73 -7.48 1.25
CA TYR A 542 -1.48 -6.82 0.89
C TYR A 542 -0.39 -7.01 1.96
N ASN A 543 0.64 -7.77 1.57
CA ASN A 543 1.90 -7.92 2.28
C ASN A 543 2.97 -7.00 1.70
N LEU A 544 3.51 -6.10 2.52
CA LEU A 544 4.63 -5.22 2.16
C LEU A 544 5.84 -6.03 1.69
N HIS A 545 6.17 -7.15 2.33
CA HIS A 545 7.36 -7.95 2.06
C HIS A 545 7.25 -8.89 0.85
N LYS A 546 6.18 -8.79 0.05
CA LYS A 546 5.97 -9.60 -1.17
C LYS A 546 6.15 -8.74 -2.43
N LEU A 547 6.79 -9.32 -3.45
CA LEU A 547 6.81 -8.77 -4.80
C LEU A 547 5.64 -9.39 -5.55
N TYR A 548 4.65 -8.58 -5.93
CA TYR A 548 3.52 -9.02 -6.73
C TYR A 548 3.88 -8.96 -8.21
N THR A 549 3.51 -9.98 -8.95
CA THR A 549 3.44 -9.92 -10.42
C THR A 549 2.24 -9.08 -10.85
N ILE A 550 2.24 -8.56 -12.08
CA ILE A 550 1.11 -7.78 -12.60
C ILE A 550 -0.19 -8.59 -12.55
N ASP A 551 -0.16 -9.88 -12.88
CA ASP A 551 -1.34 -10.75 -12.84
C ASP A 551 -1.88 -10.96 -11.43
N GLU A 552 -1.00 -11.08 -10.43
CA GLU A 552 -1.41 -11.11 -9.02
C GLU A 552 -1.99 -9.78 -8.57
N MET A 553 -1.43 -8.65 -9.03
CA MET A 553 -2.00 -7.33 -8.76
C MET A 553 -3.42 -7.25 -9.33
N ILE A 554 -3.62 -7.66 -10.59
CA ILE A 554 -4.92 -7.67 -11.26
C ILE A 554 -5.89 -8.57 -10.50
N THR A 555 -5.49 -9.80 -10.18
CA THR A 555 -6.36 -10.80 -9.54
C THR A 555 -6.81 -10.34 -8.15
N ASN A 556 -5.93 -9.71 -7.39
CA ASN A 556 -6.21 -9.30 -6.01
C ASN A 556 -6.71 -7.86 -5.87
N PHE A 557 -6.87 -7.12 -6.97
CA PHE A 557 -7.32 -5.74 -6.94
C PHE A 557 -8.80 -5.62 -6.52
N ASP A 558 -9.06 -4.68 -5.63
CA ASP A 558 -10.36 -4.26 -5.11
C ASP A 558 -10.29 -2.77 -4.77
N GLN A 559 -10.99 -1.95 -5.56
CA GLN A 559 -11.00 -0.50 -5.38
C GLN A 559 -11.54 -0.04 -4.02
N ASN A 560 -12.34 -0.86 -3.33
CA ASN A 560 -12.86 -0.52 -2.01
C ASN A 560 -11.80 -0.63 -0.90
N LEU A 561 -10.68 -1.30 -1.19
CA LEU A 561 -9.53 -1.44 -0.29
C LEU A 561 -8.48 -0.33 -0.51
N ILE A 562 -8.78 0.66 -1.35
CA ILE A 562 -7.93 1.83 -1.53
C ILE A 562 -8.02 2.70 -0.27
N GLY A 563 -6.87 2.96 0.35
CA GLY A 563 -6.80 3.74 1.59
C GLY A 563 -7.03 5.23 1.32
N ARG A 564 -7.47 5.98 2.36
CA ARG A 564 -7.63 7.44 2.30
C ARG A 564 -6.35 8.22 2.62
N SER A 565 -5.41 7.58 3.27
CA SER A 565 -4.18 8.20 3.76
C SER A 565 -3.26 8.61 2.62
N THR A 566 -2.50 9.68 2.81
CA THR A 566 -1.48 10.12 1.85
C THR A 566 -0.44 9.02 1.62
N PHE A 567 0.07 8.94 0.39
CA PHE A 567 1.11 8.00 0.03
C PHE A 567 2.47 8.65 0.22
N MET A 568 3.27 8.16 1.16
CA MET A 568 4.61 8.71 1.45
C MET A 568 5.68 7.91 0.69
N LEU A 569 6.56 8.61 0.00
CA LEU A 569 7.71 7.98 -0.66
C LEU A 569 8.69 7.40 0.37
N ASP A 570 9.14 6.19 0.10
CA ASP A 570 10.14 5.50 0.91
C ASP A 570 11.13 4.79 0.01
N LEU A 571 12.28 5.42 -0.19
CA LEU A 571 13.30 4.87 -1.08
C LEU A 571 13.92 3.58 -0.54
N LYS A 572 13.87 3.32 0.78
CA LYS A 572 14.36 2.06 1.35
C LYS A 572 13.47 0.90 0.93
N GLU A 573 12.16 1.12 0.89
CA GLU A 573 11.20 0.13 0.39
C GLU A 573 11.31 -0.05 -1.12
N LEU A 574 11.60 1.02 -1.88
CA LEU A 574 11.92 0.89 -3.30
C LEU A 574 13.17 0.02 -3.52
N ASP A 575 14.25 0.24 -2.77
CA ASP A 575 15.45 -0.61 -2.85
C ASP A 575 15.11 -2.07 -2.52
N ARG A 576 14.25 -2.32 -1.53
CA ARG A 576 13.79 -3.68 -1.22
C ARG A 576 13.06 -4.32 -2.39
N TYR A 577 12.12 -3.62 -3.02
CA TYR A 577 11.46 -4.13 -4.23
C TYR A 577 12.43 -4.28 -5.40
N GLY A 578 13.41 -3.39 -5.53
CA GLY A 578 14.48 -3.49 -6.53
C GLY A 578 15.25 -4.79 -6.40
N ARG A 579 15.63 -5.17 -5.18
CA ARG A 579 16.27 -6.46 -4.90
C ARG A 579 15.41 -7.65 -5.26
N MET A 580 14.15 -7.65 -4.81
CA MET A 580 13.24 -8.76 -5.06
C MET A 580 12.96 -8.91 -6.57
N ALA A 581 12.77 -7.80 -7.28
CA ALA A 581 12.59 -7.81 -8.71
C ALA A 581 13.85 -8.33 -9.42
N PHE A 582 15.04 -7.89 -9.00
CA PHE A 582 16.30 -8.40 -9.53
C PHE A 582 16.42 -9.92 -9.36
N GLN A 583 16.10 -10.45 -8.18
CA GLN A 583 16.13 -11.90 -7.90
C GLN A 583 15.09 -12.69 -8.71
N ALA A 584 13.94 -12.09 -9.01
CA ALA A 584 12.85 -12.75 -9.75
C ALA A 584 12.96 -12.63 -11.28
N SER A 585 13.90 -11.83 -11.79
CA SER A 585 13.97 -11.46 -13.22
C SER A 585 14.80 -12.43 -14.04
N ASP A 586 14.44 -12.58 -15.31
CA ASP A 586 15.22 -13.31 -16.29
C ASP A 586 16.36 -12.46 -16.85
N PHE A 587 17.53 -13.06 -17.06
CA PHE A 587 18.71 -12.34 -17.53
C PHE A 587 18.51 -11.77 -18.95
N GLU A 588 18.06 -12.58 -19.90
CA GLU A 588 17.99 -12.19 -21.32
C GLU A 588 16.81 -11.25 -21.56
N LYS A 589 15.65 -11.58 -20.98
CA LYS A 589 14.40 -10.85 -21.20
C LYS A 589 14.34 -9.53 -20.46
N ASP A 590 14.75 -9.51 -19.19
CA ASP A 590 14.49 -8.37 -18.31
C ASP A 590 15.76 -7.58 -17.98
N LEU A 591 16.86 -8.26 -17.62
CA LEU A 591 18.07 -7.60 -17.11
C LEU A 591 18.96 -7.04 -18.23
N LEU A 592 19.22 -7.83 -19.29
CA LEU A 592 20.12 -7.45 -20.37
C LEU A 592 19.71 -6.14 -21.07
N PRO A 593 18.42 -5.88 -21.39
CA PRO A 593 18.00 -4.59 -21.95
C PRO A 593 18.28 -3.42 -20.99
N CYS A 594 18.00 -3.59 -19.69
CA CYS A 594 18.27 -2.58 -18.68
C CYS A 594 19.76 -2.28 -18.53
N ILE A 595 20.61 -3.32 -18.56
CA ILE A 595 22.06 -3.18 -18.53
C ILE A 595 22.55 -2.40 -19.75
N LYS A 596 22.16 -2.80 -20.97
CA LYS A 596 22.54 -2.11 -22.21
C LYS A 596 22.13 -0.64 -22.19
N LYS A 597 20.91 -0.35 -21.72
CA LYS A 597 20.44 1.02 -21.51
C LYS A 597 21.35 1.78 -20.54
N GLN A 598 21.72 1.18 -19.41
CA GLN A 598 22.56 1.85 -18.43
C GLN A 598 23.94 2.24 -18.96
N PHE A 599 24.58 1.34 -19.72
CA PHE A 599 25.86 1.66 -20.37
C PHE A 599 25.72 2.72 -21.48
N SER A 600 24.57 2.78 -22.16
CA SER A 600 24.31 3.82 -23.17
C SER A 600 24.21 5.23 -22.56
N LEU A 601 23.77 5.34 -21.30
CA LEU A 601 23.60 6.60 -20.55
C LEU A 601 24.92 7.15 -19.98
N LEU A 602 26.02 6.39 -20.04
CA LEU A 602 27.30 6.85 -19.53
C LEU A 602 27.87 8.02 -20.35
N PRO A 603 28.54 9.00 -19.73
CA PRO A 603 29.31 10.01 -20.46
C PRO A 603 30.41 9.36 -21.30
N GLU A 604 30.72 9.95 -22.47
CA GLU A 604 31.78 9.43 -23.36
C GLU A 604 33.15 9.31 -22.66
N THR A 605 33.48 10.25 -21.76
CA THR A 605 34.70 10.21 -20.94
C THR A 605 34.76 8.98 -20.02
N THR A 606 33.61 8.47 -19.58
CA THR A 606 33.54 7.26 -18.76
C THR A 606 33.58 6.01 -19.63
N LYS A 607 32.95 6.04 -20.82
CA LYS A 607 32.96 4.93 -21.77
C LYS A 607 34.37 4.58 -22.24
N THR A 608 35.24 5.56 -22.48
CA THR A 608 36.64 5.32 -22.87
C THR A 608 37.46 4.62 -21.78
N SER A 609 37.02 4.66 -20.52
CA SER A 609 37.67 3.98 -19.41
C SER A 609 37.23 2.52 -19.24
N ILE A 610 36.24 2.06 -20.00
CA ILE A 610 35.71 0.69 -19.95
C ILE A 610 36.31 -0.10 -21.11
N ASN A 611 36.84 -1.29 -20.82
CA ASN A 611 37.34 -2.18 -21.87
C ASN A 611 36.14 -2.70 -22.71
N PRO A 612 36.08 -2.42 -24.02
CA PRO A 612 34.97 -2.86 -24.88
C PRO A 612 34.76 -4.38 -24.90
N GLN A 613 35.81 -5.17 -24.67
CA GLN A 613 35.72 -6.64 -24.60
C GLN A 613 34.87 -7.13 -23.41
N LEU A 614 34.70 -6.29 -22.38
CA LEU A 614 33.84 -6.58 -21.22
C LEU A 614 32.36 -6.25 -21.49
N LEU A 615 32.04 -5.55 -22.59
CA LEU A 615 30.67 -5.15 -22.95
C LEU A 615 29.97 -6.23 -23.80
N THR A 616 30.12 -7.49 -23.41
CA THR A 616 29.51 -8.64 -24.09
C THR A 616 28.41 -9.25 -23.24
N SER A 617 27.38 -9.84 -23.87
CA SER A 617 26.29 -10.51 -23.14
C SER A 617 26.80 -11.60 -22.19
N SER A 618 27.85 -12.35 -22.60
CA SER A 618 28.46 -13.37 -21.76
C SER A 618 29.10 -12.80 -20.49
N TYR A 619 29.77 -11.65 -20.60
CA TYR A 619 30.39 -11.02 -19.43
C TYR A 619 29.33 -10.37 -18.52
N PHE A 620 28.31 -9.73 -19.09
CA PHE A 620 27.16 -9.26 -18.33
C PHE A 620 26.50 -10.39 -17.54
N ASN A 621 26.29 -11.56 -18.17
CA ASN A 621 25.72 -12.72 -17.47
C ASN A 621 26.63 -13.20 -16.32
N LYS A 622 27.96 -13.21 -16.53
CA LYS A 622 28.93 -13.54 -15.48
C LYS A 622 28.79 -12.61 -14.27
N VAL A 623 28.69 -11.29 -14.50
CA VAL A 623 28.52 -10.28 -13.43
C VAL A 623 27.16 -10.44 -12.73
N ILE A 624 26.08 -10.58 -13.48
CA ILE A 624 24.74 -10.73 -12.91
C ILE A 624 24.62 -12.03 -12.10
N SER A 625 25.15 -13.15 -12.61
CA SER A 625 25.20 -14.41 -11.88
C SER A 625 25.97 -14.28 -10.56
N PHE A 626 27.06 -13.53 -10.57
CA PHE A 626 27.80 -13.22 -9.34
C PHE A 626 26.94 -12.43 -8.35
N LEU A 627 26.26 -11.39 -8.81
CA LEU A 627 25.41 -10.53 -7.97
C LEU A 627 24.20 -11.29 -7.41
N HIS A 628 23.56 -12.15 -8.20
CA HIS A 628 22.46 -13.00 -7.74
C HIS A 628 22.87 -13.94 -6.60
N LEU A 629 24.08 -14.51 -6.68
CA LEU A 629 24.55 -15.50 -5.72
C LEU A 629 25.13 -14.89 -4.44
N ASN A 630 25.79 -13.74 -4.55
CA ASN A 630 26.65 -13.24 -3.46
C ASN A 630 26.24 -11.87 -2.92
N GLU A 631 25.36 -11.11 -3.60
CA GLU A 631 25.05 -9.74 -3.22
C GLU A 631 23.58 -9.52 -2.90
N GLU A 632 23.25 -9.60 -1.62
CA GLU A 632 21.90 -9.37 -1.12
C GLU A 632 21.45 -7.90 -1.17
N LYS A 633 22.33 -6.93 -1.42
CA LYS A 633 21.94 -5.50 -1.44
C LYS A 633 21.68 -4.94 -2.84
N PHE A 634 22.06 -5.65 -3.90
CA PHE A 634 21.97 -5.17 -5.27
C PHE A 634 20.51 -4.98 -5.71
N CYS A 635 20.14 -3.75 -6.08
CA CYS A 635 18.74 -3.39 -6.32
C CYS A 635 18.47 -2.60 -7.61
N LYS A 636 19.52 -2.04 -8.25
CA LYS A 636 19.38 -1.15 -9.41
C LYS A 636 20.62 -1.19 -10.31
N MET A 637 20.42 -1.05 -11.61
CA MET A 637 21.50 -1.20 -12.60
C MET A 637 22.53 -0.08 -12.57
N SER A 638 22.21 1.11 -12.04
CA SER A 638 23.20 2.16 -11.87
C SER A 638 24.36 1.76 -10.96
N ASP A 639 24.17 0.75 -10.10
CA ASP A 639 25.20 0.36 -9.15
C ASP A 639 26.39 -0.35 -9.82
N ILE A 640 26.20 -0.96 -11.00
CA ILE A 640 27.28 -1.53 -11.81
C ILE A 640 27.97 -0.51 -12.73
N THR A 641 27.46 0.72 -12.85
CA THR A 641 28.06 1.76 -13.69
C THR A 641 28.63 2.92 -12.88
N THR A 642 27.84 3.47 -11.96
CA THR A 642 28.19 4.66 -11.17
C THR A 642 28.26 4.37 -9.67
N GLY A 643 27.71 3.26 -9.20
CA GLY A 643 27.72 2.88 -7.79
C GLY A 643 28.85 1.93 -7.40
N ASP A 644 28.61 1.18 -6.33
CA ASP A 644 29.63 0.40 -5.63
C ASP A 644 30.17 -0.81 -6.42
N PHE A 645 29.45 -1.28 -7.44
CA PHE A 645 29.81 -2.46 -8.24
C PHE A 645 30.46 -2.10 -9.59
N LYS A 646 30.78 -0.82 -9.83
CA LYS A 646 31.46 -0.39 -11.07
C LYS A 646 32.81 -1.08 -11.32
N PHE A 647 33.43 -1.62 -10.28
CA PHE A 647 34.70 -2.35 -10.36
C PHE A 647 34.66 -3.61 -11.22
N PHE A 648 33.46 -4.14 -11.55
CA PHE A 648 33.31 -5.23 -12.50
C PHE A 648 33.67 -4.83 -13.94
N PHE A 649 33.51 -3.55 -14.27
CA PHE A 649 33.73 -3.03 -15.64
C PHE A 649 34.88 -2.03 -15.71
N MET A 650 35.33 -1.53 -14.57
CA MET A 650 36.39 -0.52 -14.47
C MET A 650 37.54 -1.04 -13.62
N THR A 651 38.77 -0.78 -14.09
CA THR A 651 39.98 -1.05 -13.31
C THR A 651 40.37 0.19 -12.48
N PRO A 652 40.86 0.01 -11.24
CA PRO A 652 41.43 1.10 -10.45
C PRO A 652 42.51 1.86 -11.23
N ASN A 653 42.43 3.19 -11.25
CA ASN A 653 43.31 4.07 -12.03
C ASN A 653 44.04 5.14 -11.19
N SER A 654 43.76 5.21 -9.89
CA SER A 654 44.40 6.18 -8.97
C SER A 654 44.79 5.50 -7.66
N SER A 655 45.92 5.91 -7.10
CA SER A 655 46.43 5.47 -5.80
C SER A 655 45.91 6.34 -4.64
N GLU A 656 45.15 7.40 -4.92
CA GLU A 656 44.67 8.39 -3.92
C GLU A 656 43.95 7.76 -2.73
N LYS A 657 43.09 6.76 -2.94
CA LYS A 657 42.37 6.12 -1.84
C LYS A 657 43.28 5.31 -0.93
N ILE A 658 44.30 4.66 -1.50
CA ILE A 658 45.33 3.96 -0.74
C ILE A 658 46.12 4.97 0.07
N VAL A 659 46.59 6.04 -0.57
CA VAL A 659 47.34 7.13 0.10
C VAL A 659 46.53 7.72 1.26
N LYS A 660 45.26 8.04 1.02
CA LYS A 660 44.37 8.58 2.05
C LYS A 660 44.10 7.61 3.21
N TYR A 661 43.98 6.32 2.93
CA TYR A 661 43.70 5.31 3.96
C TYR A 661 44.93 4.98 4.82
N PHE A 662 46.12 4.94 4.19
CA PHE A 662 47.36 4.54 4.86
C PHE A 662 48.20 5.71 5.38
N GLN A 663 48.00 6.94 4.87
CA GLN A 663 48.81 8.13 5.17
C GLN A 663 50.24 8.05 4.59
N ASP A 664 50.88 9.20 4.33
CA ASP A 664 52.08 9.32 3.48
C ASP A 664 53.31 8.52 3.96
N ASP A 665 53.55 8.43 5.28
CA ASP A 665 54.75 7.77 5.83
C ASP A 665 54.67 6.22 5.78
N ASP A 666 53.46 5.65 5.66
CA ASP A 666 53.23 4.21 5.54
C ASP A 666 53.28 3.72 4.07
N ILE A 667 53.32 4.63 3.08
CA ILE A 667 53.16 4.29 1.65
C ILE A 667 54.32 3.46 1.10
N LYS A 668 55.55 3.67 1.59
CA LYS A 668 56.70 2.82 1.20
C LYS A 668 56.50 1.37 1.63
N LYS A 669 55.93 1.14 2.82
CA LYS A 669 55.57 -0.20 3.31
C LYS A 669 54.40 -0.80 2.53
N VAL A 670 53.40 0.01 2.20
CA VAL A 670 52.28 -0.40 1.35
C VAL A 670 52.77 -0.88 -0.03
N LEU A 671 53.69 -0.15 -0.66
CA LEU A 671 54.26 -0.52 -1.95
C LEU A 671 55.01 -1.86 -1.88
N LYS A 672 55.80 -2.08 -0.82
CA LYS A 672 56.48 -3.37 -0.57
C LYS A 672 55.47 -4.53 -0.52
N ILE A 673 54.34 -4.34 0.15
CA ILE A 673 53.30 -5.37 0.27
C ILE A 673 52.58 -5.61 -1.06
N LEU A 674 52.26 -4.57 -1.81
CA LEU A 674 51.65 -4.70 -3.14
C LEU A 674 52.58 -5.46 -4.11
N LYS A 675 53.90 -5.21 -4.05
CA LYS A 675 54.88 -5.96 -4.85
C LYS A 675 54.91 -7.43 -4.47
N LYS A 676 54.88 -7.77 -3.17
CA LYS A 676 54.77 -9.16 -2.70
C LYS A 676 53.47 -9.84 -3.17
N LEU A 677 52.34 -9.14 -3.06
CA LEU A 677 51.05 -9.63 -3.58
C LEU A 677 51.12 -9.87 -5.09
N LEU A 678 51.78 -8.98 -5.83
CA LEU A 678 51.97 -9.13 -7.27
C LEU A 678 52.87 -10.33 -7.61
N GLU A 679 53.96 -10.55 -6.88
CA GLU A 679 54.82 -11.73 -7.05
C GLU A 679 54.04 -13.04 -6.83
N TYR A 680 53.24 -13.11 -5.76
CA TYR A 680 52.38 -14.27 -5.51
C TYR A 680 51.36 -14.51 -6.62
N SER A 681 50.87 -13.45 -7.26
CA SER A 681 49.96 -13.58 -8.42
C SER A 681 50.64 -14.21 -9.65
N LYS A 682 51.95 -13.97 -9.84
CA LYS A 682 52.71 -14.39 -11.03
C LYS A 682 53.32 -15.79 -10.89
N LEU A 683 53.75 -16.15 -9.67
CA LEU A 683 54.51 -17.39 -9.41
C LEU A 683 53.67 -18.66 -9.54
N ASP A 684 52.35 -18.58 -9.38
CA ASP A 684 51.48 -19.75 -9.55
C ASP A 684 50.06 -19.31 -9.91
N ARG A 685 49.63 -19.65 -11.14
CA ARG A 685 48.34 -19.24 -11.74
C ARG A 685 47.11 -19.69 -10.93
N ASN A 686 47.28 -20.55 -9.91
CA ASN A 686 46.20 -21.05 -9.05
C ASN A 686 46.27 -20.60 -7.57
N LYS A 687 47.18 -19.70 -7.17
CA LYS A 687 47.51 -19.52 -5.73
C LYS A 687 47.14 -18.24 -5.01
N ILE A 688 46.83 -17.09 -5.65
CA ILE A 688 46.19 -16.02 -4.88
C ILE A 688 44.86 -16.54 -4.42
N ASN A 689 44.79 -16.90 -3.15
CA ASN A 689 43.61 -17.29 -2.44
C ASN A 689 43.63 -16.57 -1.08
N TYR A 690 42.49 -16.59 -0.41
CA TYR A 690 42.36 -15.90 0.87
C TYR A 690 43.38 -16.38 1.92
N GLU A 691 43.83 -17.63 1.85
CA GLU A 691 44.83 -18.18 2.76
C GLU A 691 46.23 -17.60 2.51
N GLN A 692 46.62 -17.34 1.27
CA GLN A 692 47.90 -16.66 1.01
C GLN A 692 47.90 -15.20 1.48
N ILE A 693 46.79 -14.50 1.32
CA ILE A 693 46.66 -13.13 1.85
C ILE A 693 46.73 -13.16 3.39
N LYS A 694 46.17 -14.18 4.04
CA LYS A 694 46.35 -14.41 5.49
C LYS A 694 47.79 -14.74 5.87
N LEU A 695 48.51 -15.52 5.06
CA LEU A 695 49.91 -15.86 5.31
C LEU A 695 50.81 -14.64 5.19
N LEU A 696 50.65 -13.85 4.13
CA LEU A 696 51.34 -12.56 3.99
C LEU A 696 51.00 -11.63 5.17
N ALA A 697 49.74 -11.63 5.60
CA ALA A 697 49.33 -10.90 6.78
C ALA A 697 49.88 -11.44 8.11
N LYS A 698 50.40 -12.67 8.15
CA LYS A 698 51.15 -13.20 9.29
C LYS A 698 52.63 -12.83 9.21
N GLU A 699 53.19 -12.82 8.01
CA GLU A 699 54.59 -12.44 7.75
C GLU A 699 54.83 -10.95 7.99
N GLU A 700 53.91 -10.09 7.55
CA GLU A 700 54.04 -8.62 7.65
C GLU A 700 53.33 -8.04 8.88
N LYS A 701 53.13 -8.84 9.94
CA LYS A 701 52.42 -8.41 11.17
C LYS A 701 53.06 -7.21 11.87
N GLU A 702 54.37 -7.05 11.73
CA GLU A 702 55.11 -5.92 12.28
C GLU A 702 54.81 -4.61 11.54
N ASP A 703 54.46 -4.69 10.26
CA ASP A 703 54.12 -3.54 9.43
C ASP A 703 52.62 -3.24 9.47
N PHE A 704 51.73 -4.23 9.25
CA PHE A 704 50.28 -4.03 9.27
C PHE A 704 49.48 -5.20 9.81
N SER A 705 48.30 -4.89 10.35
CA SER A 705 47.31 -5.91 10.73
C SER A 705 46.72 -6.62 9.50
N ALA A 706 46.25 -7.85 9.70
CA ALA A 706 45.59 -8.62 8.64
C ALA A 706 44.38 -7.91 8.03
N GLY A 707 43.65 -7.14 8.82
CA GLY A 707 42.56 -6.29 8.34
C GLY A 707 43.04 -5.19 7.40
N LYS A 708 44.13 -4.50 7.73
CA LYS A 708 44.74 -3.48 6.85
C LYS A 708 45.23 -4.08 5.53
N ILE A 709 45.86 -5.26 5.54
CA ILE A 709 46.33 -5.92 4.31
C ILE A 709 45.16 -6.40 3.44
N THR A 710 44.10 -6.92 4.06
CA THR A 710 42.84 -7.28 3.36
C THR A 710 42.22 -6.05 2.68
N THR A 711 42.18 -4.91 3.38
CA THR A 711 41.71 -3.64 2.82
C THR A 711 42.61 -3.13 1.71
N LEU A 712 43.94 -3.22 1.86
CA LEU A 712 44.90 -2.85 0.82
C LEU A 712 44.67 -3.65 -0.46
N PHE A 713 44.56 -4.98 -0.33
CA PHE A 713 44.26 -5.84 -1.47
C PHE A 713 42.98 -5.39 -2.16
N ARG A 714 41.89 -5.18 -1.40
CA ARG A 714 40.61 -4.73 -1.94
C ARG A 714 40.71 -3.37 -2.65
N LEU A 715 41.38 -2.39 -2.05
CA LEU A 715 41.61 -1.09 -2.68
C LEU A 715 42.40 -1.22 -3.99
N ALA A 716 43.40 -2.09 -4.02
CA ALA A 716 44.22 -2.31 -5.22
C ALA A 716 43.44 -2.97 -6.37
N ILE A 717 42.48 -3.86 -6.08
CA ILE A 717 41.73 -4.59 -7.11
C ILE A 717 40.38 -3.96 -7.47
N ILE A 718 39.67 -3.31 -6.53
CA ILE A 718 38.33 -2.78 -6.78
C ILE A 718 38.14 -1.32 -6.39
N ASP A 719 39.19 -0.65 -5.91
CA ASP A 719 39.15 0.77 -5.53
C ASP A 719 38.06 1.10 -4.48
N ASN A 720 37.77 0.14 -3.59
CA ASN A 720 36.79 0.28 -2.51
C ASN A 720 37.29 -0.38 -1.22
N ILE A 721 36.97 0.22 -0.07
CA ILE A 721 37.29 -0.31 1.26
C ILE A 721 36.34 -1.47 1.61
N SER A 722 35.10 -1.38 1.14
CA SER A 722 34.06 -2.38 1.29
C SER A 722 33.74 -3.06 -0.03
N GLY A 723 33.19 -4.27 0.03
CA GLY A 723 32.82 -5.06 -1.14
C GLY A 723 32.73 -6.53 -0.78
N PRO A 724 32.55 -7.41 -1.79
CA PRO A 724 32.44 -8.84 -1.58
C PRO A 724 33.64 -9.42 -0.80
N PRO A 725 33.46 -10.58 -0.17
CA PRO A 725 34.55 -11.37 0.38
C PRO A 725 35.70 -11.55 -0.63
N ILE A 726 36.95 -11.46 -0.15
CA ILE A 726 38.14 -11.53 -1.02
C ILE A 726 38.15 -12.81 -1.86
N HIS A 727 37.79 -13.95 -1.28
CA HIS A 727 37.79 -15.23 -1.99
C HIS A 727 36.83 -15.24 -3.19
N GLU A 728 35.71 -14.51 -3.11
CA GLU A 728 34.76 -14.35 -4.22
C GLU A 728 35.31 -13.44 -5.31
N LEU A 729 35.95 -12.32 -4.92
CA LEU A 729 36.63 -11.41 -5.87
C LEU A 729 37.73 -12.14 -6.65
N VAL A 730 38.53 -12.94 -5.93
CA VAL A 730 39.57 -13.80 -6.50
C VAL A 730 38.97 -14.79 -7.49
N LYS A 731 37.90 -15.49 -7.11
CA LYS A 731 37.22 -16.44 -7.98
C LYS A 731 36.62 -15.77 -9.22
N PHE A 732 36.07 -14.57 -9.07
CA PHE A 732 35.42 -13.85 -10.15
C PHE A 732 36.43 -13.34 -11.20
N PHE A 733 37.45 -12.60 -10.76
CA PHE A 733 38.43 -11.99 -11.66
C PHE A 733 39.42 -13.01 -12.22
N GLY A 734 39.77 -14.03 -11.42
CA GLY A 734 40.87 -14.92 -11.75
C GLY A 734 42.22 -14.24 -11.49
N THR A 735 43.29 -15.04 -11.59
CA THR A 735 44.64 -14.61 -11.26
C THR A 735 45.20 -13.58 -12.25
N GLU A 736 44.95 -13.75 -13.54
CA GLU A 736 45.45 -12.87 -14.60
C GLU A 736 44.96 -11.42 -14.44
N GLU A 737 43.65 -11.21 -14.32
CA GLU A 737 43.07 -9.87 -14.13
C GLU A 737 43.51 -9.24 -12.79
N ILE A 738 43.68 -10.06 -11.73
CA ILE A 738 44.20 -9.56 -10.45
C ILE A 738 45.65 -9.10 -10.60
N SER A 739 46.50 -9.87 -11.27
CA SER A 739 47.87 -9.46 -11.57
C SER A 739 47.90 -8.12 -12.30
N THR A 740 47.09 -7.97 -13.36
CA THR A 740 47.01 -6.72 -14.12
C THR A 740 46.57 -5.53 -13.27
N ARG A 741 45.58 -5.72 -12.38
CA ARG A 741 45.12 -4.66 -11.47
C ARG A 741 46.18 -4.29 -10.43
N LEU A 742 46.86 -5.28 -9.86
CA LEU A 742 47.96 -5.06 -8.92
C LEU A 742 49.13 -4.33 -9.59
N GLU A 743 49.52 -4.72 -10.81
CA GLU A 743 50.56 -4.03 -11.60
C GLU A 743 50.23 -2.55 -11.79
N LYS A 744 49.02 -2.26 -12.28
CA LYS A 744 48.57 -0.88 -12.46
C LYS A 744 48.63 -0.09 -11.16
N MET A 745 48.20 -0.69 -10.04
CA MET A 745 48.23 -0.01 -8.75
C MET A 745 49.65 0.22 -8.23
N VAL A 746 50.56 -0.74 -8.43
CA VAL A 746 51.99 -0.58 -8.11
C VAL A 746 52.58 0.60 -8.88
N VAL A 747 52.34 0.67 -10.19
CA VAL A 747 52.82 1.78 -11.05
C VAL A 747 52.25 3.12 -10.59
N ASN A 748 50.95 3.19 -10.28
CA ASN A 748 50.31 4.43 -9.80
C ASN A 748 50.86 4.88 -8.45
N LEU A 749 51.20 3.94 -7.55
CA LEU A 749 51.75 4.26 -6.23
C LEU A 749 53.23 4.67 -6.31
N GLU A 750 54.00 4.06 -7.22
CA GLU A 750 55.38 4.49 -7.53
C GLU A 750 55.41 5.90 -8.11
N GLY A 751 54.51 6.22 -9.05
CA GLY A 751 54.37 7.57 -9.59
C GLY A 751 54.05 8.61 -8.52
N TYR A 752 53.20 8.28 -7.54
CA TYR A 752 52.91 9.15 -6.40
C TYR A 752 54.16 9.41 -5.55
N LEU A 753 54.92 8.35 -5.20
CA LEU A 753 56.12 8.47 -4.37
C LEU A 753 57.22 9.29 -5.07
N ASN A 754 57.42 9.11 -6.37
CA ASN A 754 58.41 9.89 -7.13
C ASN A 754 58.06 11.39 -7.12
N ASN A 755 56.79 11.74 -7.32
CA ASN A 755 56.33 13.13 -7.26
C ASN A 755 56.43 13.71 -5.83
N TYR A 756 56.15 12.90 -4.80
CA TYR A 756 56.25 13.32 -3.40
C TYR A 756 57.70 13.59 -2.98
N ASP A 757 58.62 12.69 -3.33
CA ASP A 757 60.05 12.85 -3.04
C ASP A 757 60.62 14.07 -3.80
N ASP A 758 60.18 14.34 -5.04
CA ASP A 758 60.56 15.55 -5.79
C ASP A 758 60.04 16.86 -5.16
N VAL A 759 58.80 16.88 -4.67
CA VAL A 759 58.22 18.06 -4.00
C VAL A 759 58.90 18.31 -2.64
N LYS A 760 59.24 17.24 -1.90
CA LYS A 760 59.95 17.34 -0.63
C LYS A 760 61.39 17.80 -0.83
N LYS A 761 62.05 17.30 -1.88
CA LYS A 761 63.40 17.72 -2.28
C LYS A 761 63.43 19.19 -2.70
N LYS A 762 62.48 19.66 -3.52
CA LYS A 762 62.34 21.09 -3.88
C LYS A 762 62.05 22.00 -2.68
N LYS A 763 61.31 21.52 -1.66
CA LYS A 763 61.08 22.28 -0.42
C LYS A 763 62.30 22.32 0.49
N CYS A 764 63.12 21.26 0.53
CA CYS A 764 64.38 21.24 1.25
C CYS A 764 65.51 22.00 0.53
N GLU A 765 65.45 22.14 -0.79
CA GLU A 765 66.38 22.98 -1.57
C GLU A 765 65.99 24.46 -1.55
N ALA A 766 64.73 24.79 -1.22
CA ALA A 766 64.21 26.15 -1.08
C ALA A 766 64.24 26.69 0.37
N ALA A 767 64.55 25.85 1.35
CA ALA A 767 64.75 26.19 2.75
C ALA A 767 66.25 26.17 3.06
#